data_AF-A0A2P2DZ62-F1
#
_entry.id   AF-A0A2P2DZ62-F1
#
_cell.length_a   1.000
_cell.length_b   1.000
_cell.length_c   1.000
_cell.angle_alpha   90.00
_cell.angle_beta   90.00
_cell.angle_gamma   90.00
#
_symmetry.space_group_name_H-M   'P 1'
#
loop_
_entity.id
_entity.type
_entity.pdbx_description
1 polymer ?
#
loop_
_entity_poly.entity_id
_entity_poly.type
_entity_poly.pdbx_seq_one_letter_code
_entity_poly.pdbx_strand_id
1 'polypeptide(L)'
;MSEAPDSQNEPFAWSREASASDPEPKHEAKVLVPILELPKNRARFSPSSLAILEELRVRHRRMEMHGSAEISPSTLLTVDQIPEVLHKEVQLPETHKTQMAISEALIELSDSRNHFQERAVYFYPFFLRTETGISIRIAMMAPQNKDKMDMTPYRRACFKYSLDLFGIVYKNLSNQEPFLDDKNPGKSLLSRDANGNLFLDSFFYSLERDIKHITERGFSPYFSFEIPDFTQDFIQFGKENKLILEIDESYHIVVPANNPVEILKKHLVAQLDGLMSFSAHYLVKFIKEHSLLRFLDIWEDLEKKIGNQKESLLSQTWVLADDLVRFIKEFPFPEDPTVDWSRVQETAERSASVLERLLAEIQKKGKDIAEEKYREFFFRMKTKILDHTSKQLRLLKINLLDEISEIHFANPEEKESFSVRLMNDIKSMFGAVLEKNEFDQWLVYAIDQRYLRDVEANVQTNLSKDPDAFLDQKRLTQIREELTKRKDSQLDVLSETIPQASSEAEETQAEDKSNNLQTKGGLLNQMHLPSGLIVAMAGSFGSTLTSLFTNQMEILFQGVLLSLVSGFTVSYLYPYFLPKKEALTKSSASHLQSIERNMGLHKAIESVLFPKKYSQIFERVFDTKKLRFQLEEKMDEILSLLPNQEKQKDRRRLLNDIESAAAQITIMIRIPETLLVRGRSREFIVSKNDMKTVVFRDKLSEHFRKEASVYKSDPDMMAYLNFIIKEIDFGYTKYLK
;
A
#
# COMPACT_ATOMS: atom_id res chain seq x y z
N MET A 1 -55.54 21.02 42.67
CA MET A 1 -54.21 20.47 42.98
C MET A 1 -53.96 19.33 42.00
N SER A 2 -52.89 19.21 41.22
CA SER A 2 -51.76 20.05 40.79
C SER A 2 -51.17 19.32 39.58
N GLU A 3 -50.80 20.08 38.55
CA GLU A 3 -49.72 19.86 37.56
C GLU A 3 -49.57 18.52 36.79
N ALA A 4 -49.48 18.64 35.45
CA ALA A 4 -48.77 17.73 34.52
C ALA A 4 -47.25 18.08 34.49
N PRO A 5 -46.33 17.55 33.62
CA PRO A 5 -46.44 16.55 32.52
C PRO A 5 -45.22 15.56 32.35
N ASP A 6 -45.24 14.79 31.24
CA ASP A 6 -44.15 14.19 30.41
C ASP A 6 -43.12 13.15 30.92
N SER A 7 -43.01 12.01 30.20
CA SER A 7 -41.81 11.68 29.36
C SER A 7 -41.85 10.29 28.68
N GLN A 8 -41.75 10.35 27.34
CA GLN A 8 -40.85 9.62 26.42
C GLN A 8 -40.91 8.09 26.15
N ASN A 9 -41.04 7.84 24.83
CA ASN A 9 -40.70 6.66 24.02
C ASN A 9 -39.36 5.97 24.33
N GLU A 10 -39.34 4.63 24.22
CA GLU A 10 -38.25 3.90 23.56
C GLU A 10 -38.82 2.71 22.75
N PRO A 11 -38.62 2.64 21.42
CA PRO A 11 -39.10 1.55 20.58
C PRO A 11 -37.95 0.60 20.18
N PHE A 12 -37.17 0.06 21.13
CA PHE A 12 -36.18 -0.99 20.82
C PHE A 12 -35.90 -1.90 22.04
N ALA A 13 -36.75 -2.92 22.24
CA ALA A 13 -36.44 -4.04 23.12
C ALA A 13 -36.65 -5.38 22.40
N TRP A 14 -35.56 -5.93 21.88
CA TRP A 14 -35.52 -7.27 21.29
C TRP A 14 -35.56 -8.33 22.40
N SER A 15 -36.60 -9.15 22.43
CA SER A 15 -36.61 -10.42 23.17
C SER A 15 -36.77 -11.57 22.16
N ARG A 16 -35.69 -12.35 22.00
CA ARG A 16 -35.68 -13.63 21.28
C ARG A 16 -36.15 -14.71 22.24
N GLU A 17 -37.35 -15.23 22.06
CA GLU A 17 -37.70 -16.56 22.55
C GLU A 17 -37.54 -17.56 21.40
N ALA A 18 -36.64 -18.52 21.62
CA ALA A 18 -36.36 -19.62 20.72
C ALA A 18 -37.38 -20.73 20.93
N SER A 19 -38.16 -21.06 19.91
CA SER A 19 -38.87 -22.35 19.82
C SER A 19 -38.08 -23.30 18.92
N ALA A 20 -37.67 -24.41 19.50
CA ALA A 20 -36.99 -25.52 18.83
C ALA A 20 -37.98 -26.40 18.06
N SER A 21 -37.66 -26.72 16.81
CA SER A 21 -38.06 -27.98 16.14
C SER A 21 -37.22 -28.23 14.89
N ASP A 22 -36.40 -29.29 14.99
CA ASP A 22 -35.71 -30.11 13.98
C ASP A 22 -34.64 -29.53 13.03
N PRO A 23 -33.59 -30.34 12.72
CA PRO A 23 -32.35 -29.84 12.14
C PRO A 23 -32.43 -29.86 10.62
N GLU A 24 -32.64 -28.71 10.01
CA GLU A 24 -32.18 -28.50 8.65
C GLU A 24 -30.63 -28.61 8.61
N PRO A 25 -30.04 -29.24 7.59
CA PRO A 25 -28.61 -29.28 7.44
C PRO A 25 -28.12 -27.88 7.07
N LYS A 26 -27.86 -27.07 8.09
CA LYS A 26 -26.98 -25.91 7.95
C LYS A 26 -25.68 -26.44 7.37
N HIS A 27 -25.40 -26.11 6.12
CA HIS A 27 -24.06 -26.20 5.56
C HIS A 27 -23.16 -25.16 6.26
N GLU A 28 -22.91 -25.36 7.54
CA GLU A 28 -21.82 -24.72 8.26
C GLU A 28 -20.53 -25.25 7.61
N ALA A 29 -19.74 -24.32 7.06
CA ALA A 29 -18.41 -24.58 6.56
C ALA A 29 -17.49 -25.08 7.68
N LYS A 30 -17.54 -26.38 7.99
CA LYS A 30 -16.49 -27.08 8.73
C LYS A 30 -15.30 -27.32 7.81
N VAL A 31 -14.61 -26.27 7.41
CA VAL A 31 -13.26 -26.40 6.85
C VAL A 31 -12.29 -26.19 7.99
N LEU A 32 -11.89 -27.28 8.63
CA LEU A 32 -10.68 -27.41 9.45
C LEU A 32 -10.58 -28.86 9.88
N VAL A 33 -9.75 -29.67 9.20
CA VAL A 33 -8.58 -30.33 9.80
C VAL A 33 -7.64 -30.76 8.65
N PRO A 34 -6.36 -30.34 8.60
CA PRO A 34 -5.43 -30.69 7.52
C PRO A 34 -4.82 -32.07 7.75
N ILE A 35 -5.59 -33.04 8.25
CA ILE A 35 -5.11 -34.39 8.48
C ILE A 35 -5.52 -35.26 7.29
N LEU A 36 -4.53 -35.68 6.52
CA LEU A 36 -4.72 -36.58 5.39
C LEU A 36 -4.51 -38.03 5.83
N GLU A 37 -5.46 -38.91 5.53
CA GLU A 37 -5.31 -40.35 5.82
C GLU A 37 -4.56 -41.07 4.70
N LEU A 38 -3.77 -42.07 5.07
CA LEU A 38 -3.10 -42.93 4.09
C LEU A 38 -4.15 -43.64 3.22
N PRO A 39 -3.99 -43.65 1.87
CA PRO A 39 -4.97 -44.28 1.00
C PRO A 39 -5.05 -45.80 1.26
N LYS A 40 -6.15 -46.26 1.85
CA LYS A 40 -6.36 -47.67 2.25
C LYS A 40 -6.70 -48.59 1.06
N ASN A 41 -7.35 -48.06 0.03
CA ASN A 41 -7.77 -48.82 -1.16
C ASN A 41 -6.98 -48.43 -2.41
N ARG A 42 -5.75 -48.95 -2.52
CA ARG A 42 -4.90 -48.69 -3.70
C ARG A 42 -5.47 -49.22 -5.03
N ALA A 43 -6.34 -50.23 -4.96
CA ALA A 43 -7.00 -50.81 -6.14
C ALA A 43 -8.04 -49.90 -6.79
N ARG A 44 -8.47 -48.82 -6.10
CA ARG A 44 -9.36 -47.81 -6.67
C ARG A 44 -8.64 -46.94 -7.71
N PHE A 45 -7.34 -46.72 -7.53
CA PHE A 45 -6.56 -45.76 -8.31
C PHE A 45 -6.20 -46.23 -9.72
N SER A 46 -6.32 -45.32 -10.68
CA SER A 46 -5.80 -45.52 -12.04
C SER A 46 -4.27 -45.73 -12.04
N PRO A 47 -3.70 -46.34 -13.10
CA PRO A 47 -2.24 -46.49 -13.22
C PRO A 47 -1.49 -45.15 -13.16
N SER A 48 -2.07 -44.08 -13.73
CA SER A 48 -1.53 -42.72 -13.68
C SER A 48 -1.53 -42.18 -12.23
N SER A 49 -2.62 -42.35 -11.50
CA SER A 49 -2.74 -41.95 -10.08
C SER A 49 -1.73 -42.68 -9.19
N LEU A 50 -1.53 -43.99 -9.41
CA LEU A 50 -0.56 -44.80 -8.68
C LEU A 50 0.88 -44.33 -8.94
N ALA A 51 1.23 -44.02 -10.20
CA ALA A 51 2.55 -43.49 -10.54
C ALA A 51 2.83 -42.15 -9.85
N ILE A 52 1.83 -41.25 -9.81
CA ILE A 52 1.95 -39.95 -9.12
C ILE A 52 2.15 -40.16 -7.61
N LEU A 53 1.36 -41.04 -6.97
CA LEU A 53 1.50 -41.35 -5.55
C LEU A 53 2.88 -41.93 -5.21
N GLU A 54 3.42 -42.75 -6.09
CA GLU A 54 4.76 -43.34 -5.90
C GLU A 54 5.88 -42.30 -6.01
N GLU A 55 5.81 -41.39 -6.99
CA GLU A 55 6.78 -40.28 -7.07
C GLU A 55 6.68 -39.34 -5.86
N LEU A 56 5.47 -39.03 -5.40
CA LEU A 56 5.26 -38.27 -4.17
C LEU A 56 5.95 -38.94 -2.99
N ARG A 57 5.87 -40.27 -2.91
CA ARG A 57 6.54 -41.06 -1.88
C ARG A 57 8.05 -40.99 -1.94
N VAL A 58 8.62 -41.13 -3.13
CA VAL A 58 10.06 -41.04 -3.33
C VAL A 58 10.57 -39.65 -2.96
N ARG A 59 9.88 -38.58 -3.41
CA ARG A 59 10.30 -37.19 -3.12
C ARG A 59 10.14 -36.82 -1.66
N HIS A 60 9.03 -37.18 -1.02
CA HIS A 60 8.84 -36.90 0.41
C HIS A 60 9.90 -37.60 1.27
N ARG A 61 10.24 -38.87 0.98
CA ARG A 61 11.33 -39.58 1.67
C ARG A 61 12.68 -38.88 1.50
N ARG A 62 12.99 -38.36 0.31
CA ARG A 62 14.21 -37.58 0.10
C ARG A 62 14.22 -36.34 1.00
N MET A 63 13.13 -35.59 1.04
CA MET A 63 13.03 -34.41 1.92
C MET A 63 13.20 -34.74 3.41
N GLU A 64 12.58 -35.82 3.90
CA GLU A 64 12.73 -36.27 5.29
C GLU A 64 14.19 -36.63 5.64
N MET A 65 14.91 -37.27 4.72
CA MET A 65 16.32 -37.63 4.92
C MET A 65 17.29 -36.43 4.89
N HIS A 66 16.87 -35.29 4.34
CA HIS A 66 17.71 -34.09 4.23
C HIS A 66 17.62 -33.14 5.43
N GLY A 67 16.75 -33.40 6.41
CA GLY A 67 16.78 -32.78 7.74
C GLY A 67 16.61 -31.25 7.78
N SER A 68 16.11 -30.62 6.72
CA SER A 68 15.86 -29.17 6.70
C SER A 68 14.70 -28.80 7.64
N ALA A 69 14.95 -27.87 8.56
CA ALA A 69 13.94 -27.39 9.52
C ALA A 69 12.78 -26.60 8.88
N GLU A 70 12.98 -26.07 7.66
CA GLU A 70 11.94 -25.35 6.90
C GLU A 70 11.66 -26.06 5.57
N ILE A 71 10.37 -26.29 5.28
CA ILE A 71 9.90 -26.92 4.03
C ILE A 71 9.93 -25.87 2.93
N SER A 72 10.70 -26.10 1.86
CA SER A 72 10.69 -25.23 0.67
C SER A 72 9.67 -25.73 -0.37
N PRO A 73 8.62 -24.96 -0.71
CA PRO A 73 7.60 -25.39 -1.68
C PRO A 73 8.16 -25.75 -3.06
N SER A 74 9.28 -25.13 -3.46
CA SER A 74 9.97 -25.43 -4.73
C SER A 74 10.51 -26.86 -4.84
N THR A 75 10.66 -27.56 -3.71
CA THR A 75 11.13 -28.95 -3.66
C THR A 75 9.98 -29.97 -3.74
N LEU A 76 8.74 -29.51 -3.58
CA LEU A 76 7.56 -30.35 -3.67
C LEU A 76 7.27 -30.72 -5.13
N LEU A 77 6.58 -31.84 -5.33
CA LEU A 77 6.04 -32.15 -6.65
C LEU A 77 4.90 -31.18 -6.96
N THR A 78 4.91 -30.62 -8.16
CA THR A 78 3.87 -29.69 -8.63
C THR A 78 3.16 -30.25 -9.87
N VAL A 79 1.92 -29.81 -10.09
CA VAL A 79 1.05 -30.31 -11.18
C VAL A 79 1.72 -30.17 -12.56
N ASP A 80 2.45 -29.09 -12.81
CA ASP A 80 3.21 -28.86 -14.05
C ASP A 80 4.34 -29.87 -14.29
N GLN A 81 4.82 -30.56 -13.25
CA GLN A 81 5.90 -31.56 -13.33
C GLN A 81 5.37 -32.99 -13.56
N ILE A 82 4.07 -33.24 -13.39
CA ILE A 82 3.45 -34.55 -13.60
C ILE A 82 3.79 -35.17 -14.96
N PRO A 83 3.65 -34.47 -16.10
CA PRO A 83 3.97 -35.07 -17.39
C PRO A 83 5.42 -35.57 -17.44
N GLU A 84 6.39 -34.79 -16.95
CA GLU A 84 7.79 -35.22 -16.92
C GLU A 84 7.99 -36.48 -16.06
N VAL A 85 7.31 -36.55 -14.91
CA VAL A 85 7.34 -37.71 -14.02
C VAL A 85 6.78 -38.95 -14.71
N LEU A 86 5.60 -38.85 -15.32
CA LEU A 86 4.96 -39.98 -15.98
C LEU A 86 5.73 -40.47 -17.22
N HIS A 87 6.44 -39.58 -17.92
CA HIS A 87 7.29 -39.98 -19.05
C HIS A 87 8.56 -40.73 -18.61
N LYS A 88 9.04 -40.52 -17.38
CA LYS A 88 10.18 -41.28 -16.82
C LYS A 88 9.79 -42.71 -16.43
N GLU A 89 8.52 -42.98 -16.20
CA GLU A 89 8.01 -44.31 -15.89
C GLU A 89 7.93 -45.19 -17.14
N VAL A 90 8.93 -46.06 -17.30
CA VAL A 90 9.05 -46.98 -18.45
C VAL A 90 7.91 -48.01 -18.48
N GLN A 91 7.39 -48.38 -17.30
CA GLN A 91 6.35 -49.41 -17.18
C GLN A 91 4.93 -48.87 -17.45
N LEU A 92 4.76 -47.55 -17.55
CA LEU A 92 3.45 -46.93 -17.76
C LEU A 92 3.16 -46.79 -19.27
N PRO A 93 2.05 -47.35 -19.79
CA PRO A 93 1.67 -47.19 -21.20
C PRO A 93 1.40 -45.73 -21.59
N GLU A 94 1.60 -45.39 -22.87
CA GLU A 94 1.40 -44.02 -23.39
C GLU A 94 -0.04 -43.49 -23.20
N THR A 95 -1.05 -44.37 -23.21
CA THR A 95 -2.46 -44.01 -22.96
C THR A 95 -2.64 -43.35 -21.59
N HIS A 96 -1.84 -43.75 -20.59
CA HIS A 96 -1.86 -43.25 -19.23
C HIS A 96 -0.99 -42.00 -19.00
N LYS A 97 -0.28 -41.52 -20.03
CA LYS A 97 0.54 -40.30 -20.00
C LYS A 97 -0.16 -39.10 -20.65
N THR A 98 -1.34 -39.31 -21.22
CA THR A 98 -2.12 -38.28 -21.91
C THR A 98 -2.64 -37.23 -20.93
N GLN A 99 -2.93 -36.02 -21.45
CA GLN A 99 -3.52 -34.93 -20.66
C GLN A 99 -4.86 -35.30 -20.01
N MET A 100 -5.67 -36.10 -20.70
CA MET A 100 -6.96 -36.59 -20.20
C MET A 100 -6.74 -37.56 -19.03
N ALA A 101 -5.82 -38.52 -19.15
CA ALA A 101 -5.49 -39.45 -18.08
C ALA A 101 -4.91 -38.73 -16.84
N ILE A 102 -4.09 -37.69 -17.05
CA ILE A 102 -3.59 -36.85 -15.95
C ILE A 102 -4.74 -36.10 -15.26
N SER A 103 -5.67 -35.54 -16.04
CA SER A 103 -6.83 -34.82 -15.49
C SER A 103 -7.74 -35.74 -14.65
N GLU A 104 -8.01 -36.94 -15.14
CA GLU A 104 -8.76 -37.96 -14.38
C GLU A 104 -8.02 -38.37 -13.10
N ALA A 105 -6.70 -38.55 -13.18
CA ALA A 105 -5.88 -38.85 -12.00
C ALA A 105 -5.93 -37.73 -10.96
N LEU A 106 -5.89 -36.46 -11.36
CA LEU A 106 -6.00 -35.32 -10.44
C LEU A 106 -7.36 -35.27 -9.74
N ILE A 107 -8.45 -35.54 -10.46
CA ILE A 107 -9.81 -35.62 -9.90
C ILE A 107 -9.90 -36.77 -8.89
N GLU A 108 -9.34 -37.93 -9.23
CA GLU A 108 -9.35 -39.11 -8.39
C GLU A 108 -8.52 -38.92 -7.10
N LEU A 109 -7.31 -38.34 -7.22
CA LEU A 109 -6.42 -38.11 -6.09
C LEU A 109 -6.94 -37.03 -5.14
N SER A 110 -7.63 -36.02 -5.67
CA SER A 110 -8.27 -34.97 -4.86
C SER A 110 -9.61 -35.40 -4.27
N ASP A 111 -10.27 -36.41 -4.84
CA ASP A 111 -11.66 -36.76 -4.51
C ASP A 111 -12.63 -35.56 -4.65
N SER A 112 -12.35 -34.67 -5.63
CA SER A 112 -13.11 -33.42 -5.82
C SER A 112 -14.58 -33.65 -6.14
N ARG A 113 -14.94 -34.79 -6.73
CA ARG A 113 -16.35 -35.18 -7.01
C ARG A 113 -17.15 -35.48 -5.74
N ASN A 114 -16.50 -35.90 -4.66
CA ASN A 114 -17.15 -36.22 -3.39
C ASN A 114 -16.80 -35.17 -2.31
N HIS A 115 -16.61 -33.91 -2.71
CA HIS A 115 -16.30 -32.81 -1.81
C HIS A 115 -15.06 -33.04 -0.93
N PHE A 116 -14.03 -33.69 -1.48
CA PHE A 116 -12.74 -33.92 -0.80
C PHE A 116 -12.85 -34.75 0.50
N GLN A 117 -13.86 -35.62 0.62
CA GLN A 117 -14.08 -36.46 1.81
C GLN A 117 -13.00 -37.54 1.97
N GLU A 118 -12.61 -38.22 0.88
CA GLU A 118 -11.62 -39.29 0.87
C GLU A 118 -10.38 -38.92 0.04
N ARG A 119 -9.95 -37.66 0.09
CA ARG A 119 -8.77 -37.17 -0.63
C ARG A 119 -7.52 -37.98 -0.29
N ALA A 120 -6.77 -38.38 -1.32
CA ALA A 120 -5.50 -39.11 -1.20
C ALA A 120 -4.29 -38.17 -1.28
N VAL A 121 -4.46 -37.03 -1.94
CA VAL A 121 -3.45 -35.99 -2.11
C VAL A 121 -4.03 -34.65 -1.72
N TYR A 122 -3.27 -33.89 -0.93
CA TYR A 122 -3.56 -32.51 -0.60
C TYR A 122 -2.91 -31.59 -1.65
N PHE A 123 -3.69 -30.67 -2.19
CA PHE A 123 -3.27 -29.71 -3.21
C PHE A 123 -3.22 -28.32 -2.61
N TYR A 124 -2.16 -27.58 -2.86
CA TYR A 124 -2.06 -26.21 -2.39
C TYR A 124 -1.26 -25.32 -3.34
N PRO A 125 -1.79 -24.15 -3.74
CA PRO A 125 -1.10 -23.26 -4.65
C PRO A 125 -0.01 -22.45 -3.96
N PHE A 126 0.99 -22.04 -4.74
CA PHE A 126 1.96 -21.03 -4.34
C PHE A 126 2.41 -20.23 -5.57
N PHE A 127 2.88 -19.01 -5.33
CA PHE A 127 3.25 -18.05 -6.37
C PHE A 127 4.77 -18.02 -6.53
N LEU A 128 5.21 -17.87 -7.78
CA LEU A 128 6.61 -17.79 -8.17
C LEU A 128 6.81 -16.60 -9.09
N ARG A 129 7.88 -15.84 -8.83
CA ARG A 129 8.32 -14.78 -9.74
C ARG A 129 9.21 -15.39 -10.83
N THR A 130 8.75 -15.32 -12.07
CA THR A 130 9.49 -15.70 -13.28
C THR A 130 9.95 -14.44 -14.03
N GLU A 131 10.81 -14.60 -15.03
CA GLU A 131 11.23 -13.50 -15.91
C GLU A 131 10.05 -12.86 -16.65
N THR A 132 9.01 -13.64 -16.91
CA THR A 132 7.77 -13.25 -17.61
C THR A 132 6.70 -12.66 -16.69
N GLY A 133 6.90 -12.66 -15.37
CA GLY A 133 5.94 -12.11 -14.42
C GLY A 133 5.71 -13.00 -13.19
N ILE A 134 4.46 -13.10 -12.75
CA ILE A 134 4.07 -13.96 -11.63
C ILE A 134 3.38 -15.20 -12.21
N SER A 135 3.87 -16.37 -11.82
CA SER A 135 3.29 -17.67 -12.16
C SER A 135 2.76 -18.34 -10.89
N ILE A 136 1.78 -19.21 -11.06
CA ILE A 136 1.20 -20.02 -9.99
C ILE A 136 1.52 -21.49 -10.24
N ARG A 137 1.88 -22.22 -9.19
CA ARG A 137 2.05 -23.67 -9.22
C ARG A 137 1.22 -24.31 -8.12
N ILE A 138 0.71 -25.50 -8.39
CA ILE A 138 -0.05 -26.29 -7.41
C ILE A 138 0.86 -27.39 -6.87
N ALA A 139 1.23 -27.28 -5.59
CA ALA A 139 1.99 -28.32 -4.89
C ALA A 139 1.09 -29.49 -4.49
N MET A 140 1.66 -30.69 -4.50
CA MET A 140 0.99 -31.94 -4.19
C MET A 140 1.68 -32.62 -3.00
N MET A 141 0.89 -33.06 -2.02
CA MET A 141 1.38 -33.70 -0.79
C MET A 141 0.52 -34.91 -0.43
N ALA A 142 1.15 -36.04 -0.13
CA ALA A 142 0.48 -37.26 0.31
C ALA A 142 1.13 -37.84 1.59
N PRO A 143 0.36 -38.51 2.47
CA PRO A 143 0.88 -39.30 3.59
C PRO A 143 1.75 -40.46 3.08
N GLN A 144 2.87 -40.70 3.77
CA GLN A 144 3.91 -41.63 3.29
C GLN A 144 4.04 -42.91 4.08
N ASN A 145 4.16 -42.77 5.40
CA ASN A 145 4.41 -43.90 6.31
C ASN A 145 3.45 -43.92 7.51
N LYS A 146 2.78 -42.80 7.81
CA LYS A 146 1.82 -42.67 8.91
C LYS A 146 0.41 -42.78 8.36
N ASP A 147 -0.48 -43.45 9.11
CA ASP A 147 -1.91 -43.56 8.76
C ASP A 147 -2.60 -42.21 8.64
N LYS A 148 -2.05 -41.18 9.31
CA LYS A 148 -2.51 -39.80 9.32
C LYS A 148 -1.32 -38.85 9.24
N MET A 149 -1.39 -37.85 8.38
CA MET A 149 -0.35 -36.82 8.21
C MET A 149 -0.97 -35.42 8.32
N ASP A 150 -0.40 -34.56 9.18
CA ASP A 150 -0.78 -33.16 9.28
C ASP A 150 -0.13 -32.35 8.14
N MET A 151 -0.97 -31.71 7.33
CA MET A 151 -0.62 -30.89 6.18
C MET A 151 -0.46 -29.41 6.53
N THR A 152 -0.75 -29.01 7.77
CA THR A 152 -0.58 -27.62 8.24
C THR A 152 0.81 -27.06 7.96
N PRO A 153 1.93 -27.78 8.20
CA PRO A 153 3.26 -27.26 7.92
C PRO A 153 3.48 -26.95 6.43
N TYR A 154 2.94 -27.79 5.53
CA TYR A 154 3.08 -27.62 4.10
C TYR A 154 2.21 -26.46 3.58
N ARG A 155 0.94 -26.38 4.04
CA ARG A 155 0.05 -25.24 3.77
C ARG A 155 0.72 -23.92 4.15
N ARG A 156 1.23 -23.83 5.39
CA ARG A 156 1.93 -22.63 5.89
C ARG A 156 3.19 -22.31 5.09
N ALA A 157 3.97 -23.32 4.70
CA ALA A 157 5.17 -23.11 3.89
C ALA A 157 4.85 -22.54 2.50
N CYS A 158 3.88 -23.15 1.79
CA CYS A 158 3.43 -22.67 0.49
C CYS A 158 2.84 -21.26 0.55
N PHE A 159 2.03 -20.98 1.57
CA PHE A 159 1.46 -19.65 1.77
C PHE A 159 2.54 -18.61 2.10
N LYS A 160 3.42 -18.91 3.07
CA LYS A 160 4.55 -18.05 3.49
C LYS A 160 5.45 -17.68 2.32
N TYR A 161 5.73 -18.64 1.44
CA TYR A 161 6.54 -18.44 0.24
C TYR A 161 5.93 -17.42 -0.74
N SER A 162 4.60 -17.28 -0.73
CA SER A 162 3.85 -16.43 -1.65
C SER A 162 3.53 -15.05 -1.08
N LEU A 163 3.76 -14.80 0.22
CA LEU A 163 3.35 -13.57 0.92
C LEU A 163 3.85 -12.30 0.23
N ASP A 164 5.13 -12.26 -0.14
CA ASP A 164 5.75 -11.10 -0.80
C ASP A 164 5.13 -10.81 -2.18
N LEU A 165 4.56 -11.83 -2.83
CA LEU A 165 3.92 -11.72 -4.13
C LEU A 165 2.44 -11.35 -4.03
N PHE A 166 1.76 -11.69 -2.94
CA PHE A 166 0.34 -11.35 -2.74
C PHE A 166 0.11 -9.84 -2.80
N GLY A 167 1.01 -9.02 -2.25
CA GLY A 167 0.89 -7.56 -2.35
C GLY A 167 0.87 -7.07 -3.81
N ILE A 168 1.65 -7.70 -4.70
CA ILE A 168 1.65 -7.38 -6.14
C ILE A 168 0.35 -7.85 -6.79
N VAL A 169 -0.13 -9.05 -6.44
CA VAL A 169 -1.38 -9.60 -6.96
C VAL A 169 -2.56 -8.70 -6.57
N TYR A 170 -2.69 -8.34 -5.30
CA TYR A 170 -3.72 -7.42 -4.81
C TYR A 170 -3.65 -6.06 -5.51
N LYS A 171 -2.45 -5.50 -5.70
CA LYS A 171 -2.27 -4.25 -6.43
C LYS A 171 -2.68 -4.36 -7.91
N ASN A 172 -2.47 -5.51 -8.54
CA ASN A 172 -2.91 -5.73 -9.91
C ASN A 172 -4.44 -5.87 -9.98
N LEU A 173 -5.05 -6.60 -9.04
CA LEU A 173 -6.49 -6.75 -8.92
C LEU A 173 -7.18 -5.43 -8.59
N SER A 174 -6.58 -4.56 -7.76
CA SER A 174 -7.16 -3.25 -7.45
C SER A 174 -7.27 -2.32 -8.67
N ASN A 175 -6.53 -2.61 -9.75
CA ASN A 175 -6.61 -1.86 -11.01
C ASN A 175 -7.59 -2.49 -12.01
N GLN A 176 -8.16 -3.65 -11.70
CA GLN A 176 -9.17 -4.29 -12.53
C GLN A 176 -10.54 -3.80 -12.10
N GLU A 177 -11.15 -2.96 -12.93
CA GLU A 177 -12.50 -2.45 -12.67
C GLU A 177 -13.56 -3.36 -13.30
N PRO A 178 -14.79 -3.43 -12.73
CA PRO A 178 -15.90 -4.08 -13.39
C PRO A 178 -16.13 -3.49 -14.79
N PHE A 179 -16.07 -4.34 -15.81
CA PHE A 179 -16.40 -3.92 -17.16
C PHE A 179 -17.91 -3.70 -17.29
N LEU A 180 -18.32 -2.45 -17.50
CA LEU A 180 -19.73 -2.05 -17.65
C LEU A 180 -20.02 -1.67 -19.11
N ASP A 181 -20.89 -2.43 -19.76
CA ASP A 181 -21.50 -2.07 -21.06
C ASP A 181 -22.31 -0.77 -20.89
N ASP A 182 -22.25 0.12 -21.88
CA ASP A 182 -22.92 1.42 -21.83
C ASP A 182 -24.45 1.29 -21.88
N LYS A 183 -24.96 0.21 -22.48
CA LYS A 183 -26.40 -0.07 -22.59
C LYS A 183 -26.94 -1.02 -21.52
N ASN A 184 -26.18 -2.06 -21.17
CA ASN A 184 -26.61 -3.10 -20.23
C ASN A 184 -25.48 -3.45 -19.24
N PRO A 185 -25.21 -2.58 -18.25
CA PRO A 185 -24.04 -2.71 -17.39
C PRO A 185 -23.98 -4.02 -16.57
N GLY A 186 -25.11 -4.68 -16.32
CA GLY A 186 -25.23 -5.94 -15.59
C GLY A 186 -25.22 -7.20 -16.46
N LYS A 187 -25.07 -7.07 -17.78
CA LYS A 187 -25.13 -8.21 -18.72
C LYS A 187 -24.10 -9.31 -18.42
N SER A 188 -22.93 -8.94 -17.90
CA SER A 188 -21.86 -9.87 -17.50
C SER A 188 -22.26 -10.82 -16.36
N LEU A 189 -23.20 -10.40 -15.50
CA LEU A 189 -23.73 -11.20 -14.41
C LEU A 189 -24.73 -12.25 -14.90
N LEU A 190 -25.24 -12.09 -16.12
CA LEU A 190 -26.30 -12.91 -16.68
C LEU A 190 -25.74 -13.96 -17.63
N SER A 191 -26.10 -15.20 -17.41
CA SER A 191 -25.80 -16.33 -18.29
C SER A 191 -27.06 -17.12 -18.60
N ARG A 192 -27.05 -17.90 -19.69
CA ARG A 192 -28.13 -18.81 -20.02
C ARG A 192 -27.64 -20.24 -19.98
N ASP A 193 -28.43 -21.13 -19.40
CA ASP A 193 -28.16 -22.56 -19.44
C ASP A 193 -28.46 -23.16 -20.82
N ALA A 194 -28.17 -24.45 -20.99
CA ALA A 194 -28.46 -25.18 -22.24
C ALA A 194 -29.96 -25.26 -22.57
N ASN A 195 -30.83 -25.05 -21.58
CA ASN A 195 -32.28 -25.05 -21.72
C ASN A 195 -32.84 -23.65 -22.02
N GLY A 196 -31.99 -22.62 -22.03
CA GLY A 196 -32.35 -21.23 -22.29
C GLY A 196 -32.80 -20.44 -21.06
N ASN A 197 -32.80 -21.04 -19.87
CA ASN A 197 -33.13 -20.38 -18.60
C ASN A 197 -32.05 -19.36 -18.25
N LEU A 198 -32.49 -18.18 -17.79
CA LEU A 198 -31.60 -17.11 -17.36
C LEU A 198 -31.09 -17.40 -15.94
N PHE A 199 -29.78 -17.26 -15.73
CA PHE A 199 -29.11 -17.38 -14.44
C PHE A 199 -28.34 -16.09 -14.13
N LEU A 200 -28.50 -15.59 -12.90
CA LEU A 200 -27.78 -14.44 -12.37
C LEU A 200 -26.68 -14.91 -11.42
N ASP A 201 -25.44 -14.59 -11.75
CA ASP A 201 -24.27 -14.87 -10.91
C ASP A 201 -23.89 -13.61 -10.12
N SER A 202 -24.44 -13.49 -8.91
CA SER A 202 -24.19 -12.34 -8.02
C SER A 202 -22.73 -12.21 -7.59
N PHE A 203 -21.91 -13.26 -7.72
CA PHE A 203 -20.51 -13.27 -7.31
C PHE A 203 -19.54 -13.13 -8.49
N PHE A 204 -20.03 -12.75 -9.68
CA PHE A 204 -19.19 -12.66 -10.87
C PHE A 204 -17.98 -11.72 -10.69
N TYR A 205 -18.16 -10.59 -10.01
CA TYR A 205 -17.07 -9.63 -9.73
C TYR A 205 -16.44 -9.81 -8.35
N SER A 206 -16.59 -10.99 -7.74
CA SER A 206 -16.00 -11.30 -6.44
C SER A 206 -14.50 -11.60 -6.56
N LEU A 207 -13.75 -11.26 -5.53
CA LEU A 207 -12.37 -11.69 -5.38
C LEU A 207 -12.24 -13.22 -5.38
N GLU A 208 -13.22 -13.94 -4.83
CA GLU A 208 -13.30 -15.40 -4.84
C GLU A 208 -13.23 -15.96 -6.27
N ARG A 209 -13.94 -15.33 -7.20
CA ARG A 209 -13.91 -15.72 -8.61
C ARG A 209 -12.56 -15.40 -9.25
N ASP A 210 -11.97 -14.26 -8.93
CA ASP A 210 -10.63 -13.91 -9.41
C ASP A 210 -9.59 -14.92 -8.91
N ILE A 211 -9.65 -15.29 -7.63
CA ILE A 211 -8.80 -16.33 -7.03
C ILE A 211 -9.01 -17.65 -7.77
N LYS A 212 -10.26 -18.04 -8.03
CA LYS A 212 -10.58 -19.25 -8.80
C LYS A 212 -9.90 -19.21 -10.17
N HIS A 213 -10.08 -18.15 -10.95
CA HIS A 213 -9.43 -17.99 -12.26
C HIS A 213 -7.90 -17.98 -12.19
N ILE A 214 -7.32 -17.39 -11.15
CA ILE A 214 -5.86 -17.43 -10.93
C ILE A 214 -5.43 -18.88 -10.67
N THR A 215 -6.10 -19.62 -9.79
CA THR A 215 -5.76 -21.01 -9.48
C THR A 215 -5.97 -21.96 -10.65
N GLU A 216 -6.97 -21.74 -11.50
CA GLU A 216 -7.21 -22.49 -12.73
C GLU A 216 -6.00 -22.46 -13.67
N ARG A 217 -5.29 -21.32 -13.76
CA ARG A 217 -4.04 -21.22 -14.54
C ARG A 217 -2.94 -22.12 -14.00
N GLY A 218 -2.92 -22.42 -12.71
CA GLY A 218 -1.96 -23.33 -12.09
C GLY A 218 -2.20 -24.81 -12.43
N PHE A 219 -3.43 -25.17 -12.84
CA PHE A 219 -3.76 -26.50 -13.32
C PHE A 219 -3.59 -26.67 -14.83
N SER A 220 -3.57 -25.57 -15.58
CA SER A 220 -3.48 -25.62 -17.05
C SER A 220 -2.28 -26.46 -17.53
N PRO A 221 -2.48 -27.43 -18.44
CA PRO A 221 -3.67 -27.62 -19.27
C PRO A 221 -4.69 -28.66 -18.72
N TYR A 222 -4.55 -29.08 -17.47
CA TYR A 222 -5.39 -30.13 -16.85
C TYR A 222 -6.68 -29.58 -16.24
N PHE A 223 -7.59 -30.48 -15.88
CA PHE A 223 -8.80 -30.14 -15.14
C PHE A 223 -8.47 -29.46 -13.80
N SER A 224 -9.13 -28.35 -13.53
CA SER A 224 -9.02 -27.57 -12.30
C SER A 224 -10.19 -27.85 -11.36
N PHE A 225 -9.93 -27.75 -10.05
CA PHE A 225 -10.96 -27.81 -9.01
C PHE A 225 -10.67 -26.74 -7.95
N GLU A 226 -11.68 -26.39 -7.16
CA GLU A 226 -11.57 -25.34 -6.16
C GLU A 226 -10.72 -25.79 -4.96
N ILE A 227 -9.86 -24.90 -4.46
CA ILE A 227 -9.02 -25.12 -3.28
C ILE A 227 -9.48 -24.14 -2.19
N PRO A 228 -10.55 -24.47 -1.43
CA PRO A 228 -11.20 -23.54 -0.52
C PRO A 228 -10.26 -23.05 0.59
N ASP A 229 -9.36 -23.92 1.07
CA ASP A 229 -8.33 -23.58 2.06
C ASP A 229 -7.47 -22.39 1.62
N PHE A 230 -7.08 -22.35 0.33
CA PHE A 230 -6.27 -21.27 -0.20
C PHE A 230 -7.08 -19.98 -0.37
N THR A 231 -8.31 -20.09 -0.87
CA THR A 231 -9.21 -18.93 -1.02
C THR A 231 -9.42 -18.24 0.34
N GLN A 232 -9.67 -19.03 1.40
CA GLN A 232 -9.79 -18.52 2.76
C GLN A 232 -8.51 -17.86 3.26
N ASP A 233 -7.35 -18.50 3.11
CA ASP A 233 -6.07 -17.92 3.55
C ASP A 233 -5.75 -16.62 2.80
N PHE A 234 -6.02 -16.58 1.50
CA PHE A 234 -5.77 -15.39 0.67
C PHE A 234 -6.68 -14.23 1.08
N ILE A 235 -7.98 -14.49 1.30
CA ILE A 235 -8.94 -13.50 1.80
C ILE A 235 -8.54 -13.01 3.19
N GLN A 236 -8.19 -13.93 4.10
CA GLN A 236 -7.78 -13.59 5.46
C GLN A 236 -6.57 -12.64 5.46
N PHE A 237 -5.56 -12.92 4.63
CA PHE A 237 -4.42 -12.01 4.45
C PHE A 237 -4.85 -10.64 3.91
N GLY A 238 -5.82 -10.58 2.99
CA GLY A 238 -6.40 -9.33 2.51
C GLY A 238 -7.09 -8.53 3.61
N LYS A 239 -7.87 -9.20 4.48
CA LYS A 239 -8.56 -8.59 5.64
C LYS A 239 -7.56 -8.02 6.65
N GLU A 240 -6.55 -8.80 7.02
CA GLU A 240 -5.53 -8.40 8.00
C GLU A 240 -4.73 -7.17 7.54
N ASN A 241 -4.45 -7.07 6.24
CA ASN A 241 -3.73 -5.94 5.66
C ASN A 241 -4.64 -4.80 5.18
N LYS A 242 -5.96 -4.86 5.42
CA LYS A 242 -6.97 -3.87 4.99
C LYS A 242 -6.94 -3.60 3.47
N LEU A 243 -6.65 -4.62 2.67
CA LEU A 243 -6.59 -4.54 1.19
C LEU A 243 -7.94 -4.85 0.53
N ILE A 244 -8.86 -5.45 1.28
CA ILE A 244 -10.17 -5.88 0.77
C ILE A 244 -11.29 -5.35 1.64
N LEU A 245 -12.46 -5.24 1.03
CA LEU A 245 -13.73 -4.92 1.67
C LEU A 245 -14.63 -6.14 1.59
N GLU A 246 -15.14 -6.56 2.74
CA GLU A 246 -16.12 -7.61 2.86
C GLU A 246 -17.51 -7.01 2.70
N ILE A 247 -18.20 -7.37 1.61
CA ILE A 247 -19.60 -7.01 1.40
C ILE A 247 -20.48 -8.17 1.87
N ASP A 248 -20.12 -9.40 1.51
CA ASP A 248 -20.78 -10.62 1.99
C ASP A 248 -19.75 -11.71 2.27
N GLU A 249 -20.14 -12.79 2.96
CA GLU A 249 -19.26 -13.90 3.34
C GLU A 249 -18.53 -14.52 2.15
N SER A 250 -19.11 -14.42 0.95
CA SER A 250 -18.56 -14.90 -0.32
C SER A 250 -18.44 -13.79 -1.39
N TYR A 251 -18.47 -12.51 -0.98
CA TYR A 251 -18.33 -11.38 -1.88
C TYR A 251 -17.36 -10.35 -1.31
N HIS A 252 -16.08 -10.52 -1.64
CA HIS A 252 -15.03 -9.57 -1.29
C HIS A 252 -14.63 -8.73 -2.50
N ILE A 253 -14.37 -7.44 -2.25
CA ILE A 253 -13.91 -6.49 -3.27
C ILE A 253 -12.53 -6.00 -2.89
N VAL A 254 -11.59 -6.03 -3.84
CA VAL A 254 -10.27 -5.41 -3.65
C VAL A 254 -10.42 -3.90 -3.80
N VAL A 255 -10.05 -3.17 -2.75
CA VAL A 255 -10.23 -1.71 -2.72
C VAL A 255 -8.96 -1.02 -3.21
N PRO A 256 -9.01 -0.16 -4.23
CA PRO A 256 -7.86 0.66 -4.56
C PRO A 256 -7.64 1.75 -3.53
N ALA A 257 -6.36 2.10 -3.35
CA ALA A 257 -5.96 3.22 -2.51
C ALA A 257 -6.57 4.55 -2.99
N ASN A 258 -6.88 4.67 -4.28
CA ASN A 258 -7.44 5.87 -4.89
C ASN A 258 -8.90 5.62 -5.30
N ASN A 259 -9.82 6.40 -4.74
CA ASN A 259 -11.25 6.44 -5.07
C ASN A 259 -12.08 5.13 -4.87
N PRO A 260 -12.17 4.61 -3.63
CA PRO A 260 -12.89 3.37 -3.33
C PRO A 260 -14.40 3.45 -3.62
N VAL A 261 -15.00 4.63 -3.45
CA VAL A 261 -16.45 4.84 -3.64
C VAL A 261 -16.86 4.71 -5.10
N GLU A 262 -16.02 5.13 -6.04
CA GLU A 262 -16.33 5.01 -7.47
C GLU A 262 -16.40 3.54 -7.92
N ILE A 263 -15.50 2.70 -7.41
CA ILE A 263 -15.55 1.27 -7.73
C ILE A 263 -16.78 0.61 -7.13
N LEU A 264 -17.10 0.90 -5.87
CA LEU A 264 -18.32 0.38 -5.27
C LEU A 264 -19.58 0.80 -6.03
N LYS A 265 -19.63 2.03 -6.57
CA LYS A 265 -20.69 2.47 -7.50
C LYS A 265 -20.77 1.60 -8.74
N LYS A 266 -19.63 1.26 -9.36
CA LYS A 266 -19.59 0.39 -10.55
C LYS A 266 -20.14 -1.02 -10.24
N HIS A 267 -19.77 -1.60 -9.09
CA HIS A 267 -20.35 -2.88 -8.64
C HIS A 267 -21.86 -2.76 -8.37
N LEU A 268 -22.30 -1.68 -7.72
CA LEU A 268 -23.73 -1.43 -7.44
C LEU A 268 -24.54 -1.35 -8.73
N VAL A 269 -24.06 -0.60 -9.73
CA VAL A 269 -24.73 -0.46 -11.04
C VAL A 269 -24.84 -1.79 -11.77
N ALA A 270 -23.76 -2.60 -11.80
CA ALA A 270 -23.79 -3.91 -12.43
C ALA A 270 -24.82 -4.84 -11.76
N GLN A 271 -24.80 -4.90 -10.43
CA GLN A 271 -25.72 -5.75 -9.66
C GLN A 271 -27.17 -5.29 -9.81
N LEU A 272 -27.42 -3.98 -9.82
CA LEU A 272 -28.75 -3.40 -9.99
C LEU A 272 -29.34 -3.78 -11.35
N ASP A 273 -28.60 -3.53 -12.43
CA ASP A 273 -29.05 -3.83 -13.80
C ASP A 273 -29.21 -5.34 -14.05
N GLY A 274 -28.29 -6.16 -13.50
CA GLY A 274 -28.37 -7.61 -13.58
C GLY A 274 -29.61 -8.16 -12.87
N LEU A 275 -29.89 -7.68 -11.65
CA LEU A 275 -31.05 -8.09 -10.88
C LEU A 275 -32.36 -7.60 -11.48
N MET A 276 -32.38 -6.38 -12.03
CA MET A 276 -33.53 -5.87 -12.79
C MET A 276 -33.82 -6.76 -13.99
N SER A 277 -32.83 -7.06 -14.82
CA SER A 277 -32.99 -7.91 -16.00
C SER A 277 -33.46 -9.33 -15.63
N PHE A 278 -32.93 -9.89 -14.53
CA PHE A 278 -33.36 -11.19 -14.02
C PHE A 278 -34.82 -11.16 -13.52
N SER A 279 -35.17 -10.14 -12.75
CA SER A 279 -36.52 -9.94 -12.21
C SER A 279 -37.55 -9.68 -13.32
N ALA A 280 -37.18 -8.94 -14.37
CA ALA A 280 -37.99 -8.74 -15.56
C ALA A 280 -38.31 -10.06 -16.27
N HIS A 281 -37.38 -11.02 -16.27
CA HIS A 281 -37.55 -12.30 -16.94
C HIS A 281 -38.49 -13.24 -16.18
N TYR A 282 -38.32 -13.37 -14.86
CA TYR A 282 -39.08 -14.32 -14.04
C TYR A 282 -40.24 -13.68 -13.26
N LEU A 283 -39.96 -12.64 -12.47
CA LEU A 283 -40.94 -12.06 -11.54
C LEU A 283 -42.05 -11.31 -12.27
N VAL A 284 -41.73 -10.53 -13.30
CA VAL A 284 -42.76 -9.83 -14.11
C VAL A 284 -43.64 -10.82 -14.86
N LYS A 285 -43.06 -11.91 -15.36
CA LYS A 285 -43.83 -12.98 -16.01
C LYS A 285 -44.84 -13.59 -15.04
N PHE A 286 -44.40 -13.90 -13.81
CA PHE A 286 -45.26 -14.41 -12.75
C PHE A 286 -46.34 -13.41 -12.32
N ILE A 287 -46.00 -12.13 -12.17
CA ILE A 287 -46.97 -11.06 -11.87
C ILE A 287 -48.11 -11.06 -12.90
N LYS A 288 -47.77 -11.18 -14.20
CA LYS A 288 -48.75 -11.19 -15.29
C LYS A 288 -49.60 -12.47 -15.30
N GLU A 289 -48.99 -13.63 -15.05
CA GLU A 289 -49.68 -14.91 -14.98
C GLU A 289 -50.66 -14.98 -13.80
N HIS A 290 -50.32 -14.37 -12.65
CA HIS A 290 -51.12 -14.38 -11.43
C HIS A 290 -51.92 -13.09 -11.18
N SER A 291 -51.92 -12.14 -12.14
CA SER A 291 -52.68 -10.88 -12.06
C SER A 291 -52.38 -10.04 -10.81
N LEU A 292 -51.11 -9.96 -10.40
CA LEU A 292 -50.66 -9.19 -9.22
C LEU A 292 -50.49 -7.69 -9.56
N LEU A 293 -51.60 -7.00 -9.85
CA LEU A 293 -51.61 -5.62 -10.37
C LEU A 293 -50.77 -4.63 -9.55
N ARG A 294 -50.83 -4.71 -8.20
CA ARG A 294 -50.04 -3.83 -7.31
C ARG A 294 -48.54 -3.92 -7.56
N PHE A 295 -48.01 -5.13 -7.80
CA PHE A 295 -46.58 -5.33 -8.05
C PHE A 295 -46.20 -4.96 -9.48
N LEU A 296 -47.14 -5.05 -10.43
CA LEU A 296 -46.94 -4.57 -11.79
C LEU A 296 -46.77 -3.05 -11.82
N ASP A 297 -47.63 -2.31 -11.10
CA ASP A 297 -47.54 -0.85 -11.01
C ASP A 297 -46.19 -0.40 -10.42
N ILE A 298 -45.76 -1.05 -9.33
CA ILE A 298 -44.44 -0.78 -8.69
C ILE A 298 -43.30 -1.05 -9.68
N TRP A 299 -43.39 -2.14 -10.44
CA TRP A 299 -42.38 -2.49 -11.45
C TRP A 299 -42.32 -1.46 -12.59
N GLU A 300 -43.47 -1.05 -13.14
CA GLU A 300 -43.54 -0.06 -14.21
C GLU A 300 -43.01 1.30 -13.76
N ASP A 301 -43.24 1.68 -12.51
CA ASP A 301 -42.67 2.90 -11.93
C ASP A 301 -41.15 2.80 -11.75
N LEU A 302 -40.62 1.64 -11.34
CA LEU A 302 -39.18 1.38 -11.31
C LEU A 302 -38.55 1.45 -12.70
N GLU A 303 -39.18 0.84 -13.70
CA GLU A 303 -38.70 0.83 -15.08
C GLU A 303 -38.70 2.24 -15.70
N LYS A 304 -39.72 3.07 -15.41
CA LYS A 304 -39.77 4.48 -15.86
C LYS A 304 -38.66 5.34 -15.26
N LYS A 305 -38.28 5.10 -14.00
CA LYS A 305 -37.22 5.85 -13.32
C LYS A 305 -35.82 5.43 -13.80
N ILE A 306 -35.67 4.22 -14.36
CA ILE A 306 -34.41 3.73 -14.90
C ILE A 306 -34.22 4.30 -16.32
N GLY A 307 -33.23 5.16 -16.50
CA GLY A 307 -32.78 5.52 -17.83
C GLY A 307 -32.03 4.36 -18.49
N ASN A 308 -32.22 4.17 -19.80
CA ASN A 308 -31.60 3.09 -20.59
C ASN A 308 -30.07 3.23 -20.78
N GLN A 309 -29.38 4.02 -19.96
CA GLN A 309 -27.98 4.39 -20.16
C GLN A 309 -27.20 4.40 -18.84
N LYS A 310 -25.98 3.86 -18.88
CA LYS A 310 -25.02 3.79 -17.76
C LYS A 310 -24.85 5.08 -16.96
N GLU A 311 -24.77 6.24 -17.63
CA GLU A 311 -24.60 7.54 -16.95
C GLU A 311 -25.83 7.93 -16.11
N SER A 312 -27.03 7.62 -16.59
CA SER A 312 -28.27 7.84 -15.84
C SER A 312 -28.34 6.95 -14.60
N LEU A 313 -27.94 5.67 -14.74
CA LEU A 313 -27.88 4.73 -13.63
C LEU A 313 -26.87 5.15 -12.56
N LEU A 314 -25.70 5.69 -12.93
CA LEU A 314 -24.70 6.19 -11.99
C LEU A 314 -25.17 7.40 -11.16
N SER A 315 -26.13 8.18 -11.68
CA SER A 315 -26.64 9.38 -11.01
C SER A 315 -27.79 9.11 -10.02
N GLN A 316 -28.63 8.11 -10.27
CA GLN A 316 -29.84 7.81 -9.48
C GLN A 316 -29.81 6.42 -8.79
N THR A 317 -28.67 5.73 -8.79
CA THR A 317 -28.54 4.32 -8.38
C THR A 317 -29.09 4.01 -6.98
N TRP A 318 -28.93 4.95 -6.04
CA TRP A 318 -29.20 4.74 -4.61
C TRP A 318 -30.68 4.54 -4.31
N VAL A 319 -31.52 5.38 -4.91
CA VAL A 319 -32.97 5.38 -4.69
C VAL A 319 -33.59 4.16 -5.38
N LEU A 320 -33.10 3.86 -6.59
CA LEU A 320 -33.56 2.72 -7.37
C LEU A 320 -33.20 1.37 -6.73
N ALA A 321 -32.02 1.28 -6.12
CA ALA A 321 -31.58 0.06 -5.46
C ALA A 321 -32.38 -0.23 -4.18
N ASP A 322 -32.74 0.77 -3.37
CA ASP A 322 -33.60 0.56 -2.19
C ASP A 322 -35.02 0.13 -2.60
N ASP A 323 -35.60 0.79 -3.60
CA ASP A 323 -36.92 0.44 -4.15
C ASP A 323 -36.94 -1.01 -4.68
N LEU A 324 -35.89 -1.44 -5.39
CA LEU A 324 -35.79 -2.82 -5.91
C LEU A 324 -35.58 -3.87 -4.82
N VAL A 325 -34.72 -3.59 -3.84
CA VAL A 325 -34.50 -4.50 -2.69
C VAL A 325 -35.81 -4.70 -1.93
N ARG A 326 -36.56 -3.62 -1.70
CA ARG A 326 -37.88 -3.68 -1.06
C ARG A 326 -38.88 -4.49 -1.89
N PHE A 327 -38.93 -4.25 -3.20
CA PHE A 327 -39.78 -5.01 -4.13
C PHE A 327 -39.52 -6.52 -4.03
N ILE A 328 -38.26 -6.95 -4.00
CA ILE A 328 -37.90 -8.39 -3.92
C ILE A 328 -38.26 -8.97 -2.56
N LYS A 329 -37.98 -8.26 -1.46
CA LYS A 329 -38.29 -8.74 -0.10
C LYS A 329 -39.80 -8.86 0.16
N GLU A 330 -40.60 -7.97 -0.43
CA GLU A 330 -42.07 -7.98 -0.30
C GLU A 330 -42.74 -8.88 -1.35
N PHE A 331 -41.99 -9.47 -2.28
CA PHE A 331 -42.56 -10.23 -3.39
C PHE A 331 -43.24 -11.52 -2.88
N PRO A 332 -44.48 -11.81 -3.32
CA PRO A 332 -45.20 -13.00 -2.89
C PRO A 332 -44.72 -14.22 -3.68
N PHE A 333 -43.58 -14.78 -3.28
CA PHE A 333 -43.10 -16.04 -3.83
C PHE A 333 -44.09 -17.18 -3.52
N PRO A 334 -44.18 -18.22 -4.39
CA PRO A 334 -45.05 -19.35 -4.14
C PRO A 334 -44.73 -20.04 -2.80
N GLU A 335 -45.74 -20.37 -1.99
CA GLU A 335 -45.55 -21.08 -0.72
C GLU A 335 -44.98 -22.51 -0.91
N ASP A 336 -45.36 -23.16 -2.02
CA ASP A 336 -44.79 -24.44 -2.49
C ASP A 336 -44.03 -24.23 -3.81
N PRO A 337 -42.80 -23.70 -3.78
CA PRO A 337 -42.06 -23.42 -5.00
C PRO A 337 -41.61 -24.72 -5.68
N THR A 338 -41.73 -24.77 -7.01
CA THR A 338 -40.99 -25.78 -7.79
C THR A 338 -39.49 -25.59 -7.58
N VAL A 339 -38.67 -26.61 -7.88
CA VAL A 339 -37.20 -26.52 -7.79
C VAL A 339 -36.65 -25.29 -8.52
N ASP A 340 -37.24 -24.94 -9.66
CA ASP A 340 -36.86 -23.75 -10.43
C ASP A 340 -37.24 -22.45 -9.70
N TRP A 341 -38.44 -22.36 -9.11
CA TRP A 341 -38.88 -21.17 -8.37
C TRP A 341 -38.13 -20.95 -7.06
N SER A 342 -37.78 -22.03 -6.36
CA SER A 342 -36.94 -21.96 -5.16
C SER A 342 -35.56 -21.39 -5.50
N ARG A 343 -34.97 -21.83 -6.62
CA ARG A 343 -33.71 -21.28 -7.13
C ARG A 343 -33.83 -19.81 -7.54
N VAL A 344 -34.93 -19.42 -8.19
CA VAL A 344 -35.18 -18.00 -8.57
C VAL A 344 -35.28 -17.13 -7.32
N GLN A 345 -36.03 -17.57 -6.30
CA GLN A 345 -36.16 -16.87 -5.03
C GLN A 345 -34.80 -16.71 -4.35
N GLU A 346 -34.05 -17.79 -4.15
CA GLU A 346 -32.73 -17.75 -3.51
C GLU A 346 -31.79 -16.80 -4.25
N THR A 347 -31.78 -16.85 -5.58
CA THR A 347 -30.91 -15.99 -6.41
C THR A 347 -31.30 -14.51 -6.27
N ALA A 348 -32.61 -14.20 -6.28
CA ALA A 348 -33.11 -12.84 -6.14
C ALA A 348 -32.82 -12.26 -4.75
N GLU A 349 -33.11 -13.01 -3.69
CA GLU A 349 -32.86 -12.61 -2.31
C GLU A 349 -31.36 -12.42 -2.04
N ARG A 350 -30.51 -13.29 -2.58
CA ARG A 350 -29.06 -13.20 -2.43
C ARG A 350 -28.50 -11.97 -3.14
N SER A 351 -28.92 -11.70 -4.36
CA SER A 351 -28.51 -10.49 -5.09
C SER A 351 -29.02 -9.21 -4.42
N ALA A 352 -30.25 -9.23 -3.90
CA ALA A 352 -30.81 -8.12 -3.11
C ALA A 352 -30.00 -7.85 -1.83
N SER A 353 -29.57 -8.89 -1.11
CA SER A 353 -28.69 -8.77 0.06
C SER A 353 -27.33 -8.13 -0.31
N VAL A 354 -26.73 -8.54 -1.43
CA VAL A 354 -25.47 -7.92 -1.92
C VAL A 354 -25.68 -6.44 -2.23
N LEU A 355 -26.78 -6.07 -2.89
CA LEU A 355 -27.13 -4.67 -3.19
C LEU A 355 -27.30 -3.82 -1.92
N GLU A 356 -28.06 -4.32 -0.94
CA GLU A 356 -28.30 -3.64 0.33
C GLU A 356 -26.99 -3.36 1.08
N ARG A 357 -26.08 -4.35 1.13
CA ARG A 357 -24.78 -4.19 1.79
C ARG A 357 -23.83 -3.27 1.01
N LEU A 358 -23.84 -3.31 -0.32
CA LEU A 358 -23.11 -2.35 -1.16
C LEU A 358 -23.57 -0.92 -0.89
N LEU A 359 -24.88 -0.67 -0.81
CA LEU A 359 -25.43 0.65 -0.48
C LEU A 359 -24.95 1.15 0.88
N ALA A 360 -25.06 0.30 1.91
CA ALA A 360 -24.66 0.65 3.27
C ALA A 360 -23.15 1.02 3.33
N GLU A 361 -22.31 0.23 2.67
CA GLU A 361 -20.85 0.45 2.72
C GLU A 361 -20.43 1.67 1.89
N ILE A 362 -21.13 1.97 0.78
CA ILE A 362 -20.91 3.22 0.05
C ILE A 362 -21.30 4.44 0.89
N GLN A 363 -22.45 4.41 1.58
CA GLN A 363 -22.85 5.53 2.45
C GLN A 363 -21.84 5.75 3.57
N LYS A 364 -21.35 4.68 4.20
CA LYS A 364 -20.34 4.74 5.25
C LYS A 364 -19.01 5.29 4.74
N LYS A 365 -18.45 4.71 3.66
CA LYS A 365 -17.19 5.18 3.07
C LYS A 365 -17.29 6.59 2.49
N GLY A 366 -18.45 6.95 1.93
CA GLY A 366 -18.74 8.30 1.46
C GLY A 366 -18.66 9.32 2.61
N LYS A 367 -19.25 9.01 3.77
CA LYS A 367 -19.14 9.83 4.98
C LYS A 367 -17.70 9.93 5.48
N ASP A 368 -16.99 8.80 5.57
CA ASP A 368 -15.59 8.78 6.04
C ASP A 368 -14.69 9.66 5.16
N ILE A 369 -14.82 9.58 3.83
CA ILE A 369 -14.04 10.40 2.89
C ILE A 369 -14.43 11.88 3.00
N ALA A 370 -15.71 12.18 3.17
CA ALA A 370 -16.16 13.55 3.39
C ALA A 370 -15.60 14.14 4.70
N GLU A 371 -15.55 13.34 5.77
CA GLU A 371 -14.92 13.74 7.03
C GLU A 371 -13.41 13.92 6.93
N GLU A 372 -12.71 13.05 6.20
CA GLU A 372 -11.27 13.16 5.99
C GLU A 372 -10.93 14.45 5.22
N LYS A 373 -11.65 14.71 4.12
CA LYS A 373 -11.54 15.98 3.37
C LYS A 373 -11.87 17.19 4.24
N TYR A 374 -12.89 17.08 5.09
CA TYR A 374 -13.21 18.14 6.06
C TYR A 374 -12.04 18.41 7.01
N ARG A 375 -11.43 17.35 7.58
CA ARG A 375 -10.29 17.49 8.50
C ARG A 375 -9.07 18.11 7.83
N GLU A 376 -8.75 17.68 6.61
CA GLU A 376 -7.65 18.27 5.82
C GLU A 376 -7.89 19.75 5.54
N PHE A 377 -9.09 20.09 5.08
CA PHE A 377 -9.47 21.47 4.81
C PHE A 377 -9.42 22.32 6.08
N PHE A 378 -10.03 21.85 7.17
CA PHE A 378 -10.00 22.54 8.46
C PHE A 378 -8.58 22.72 8.99
N PHE A 379 -7.70 21.73 8.84
CA PHE A 379 -6.29 21.85 9.21
C PHE A 379 -5.56 22.92 8.38
N ARG A 380 -5.83 22.97 7.07
CA ARG A 380 -5.27 24.00 6.17
C ARG A 380 -5.73 25.40 6.57
N MET A 381 -7.02 25.55 6.90
CA MET A 381 -7.61 26.80 7.39
C MET A 381 -7.03 27.22 8.74
N LYS A 382 -6.93 26.28 9.69
CA LYS A 382 -6.30 26.49 10.99
C LYS A 382 -4.88 27.03 10.82
N THR A 383 -4.08 26.40 9.96
CA THR A 383 -2.69 26.82 9.69
C THR A 383 -2.65 28.21 9.07
N LYS A 384 -3.55 28.52 8.13
CA LYS A 384 -3.66 29.84 7.50
C LYS A 384 -3.98 30.95 8.51
N ILE A 385 -4.92 30.71 9.42
CA ILE A 385 -5.27 31.67 10.50
C ILE A 385 -4.07 31.90 11.44
N LEU A 386 -3.41 30.83 11.88
CA LEU A 386 -2.26 30.90 12.79
C LEU A 386 -1.07 31.65 12.18
N ASP A 387 -0.73 31.31 10.93
CA ASP A 387 0.38 31.93 10.21
C ASP A 387 0.12 33.41 9.90
N HIS A 388 -1.11 33.75 9.48
CA HIS A 388 -1.48 35.13 9.19
C HIS A 388 -1.47 35.98 10.46
N THR A 389 -2.03 35.47 11.56
CA THR A 389 -2.07 36.21 12.82
C THR A 389 -0.67 36.41 13.39
N SER A 390 0.19 35.38 13.41
CA SER A 390 1.55 35.49 13.97
C SER A 390 2.51 36.34 13.13
N LYS A 391 2.42 36.29 11.79
CA LYS A 391 3.35 37.00 10.90
C LYS A 391 2.91 38.43 10.57
N GLN A 392 1.61 38.67 10.42
CA GLN A 392 1.07 39.95 9.95
C GLN A 392 0.36 40.75 11.04
N LEU A 393 0.01 40.12 12.17
CA LEU A 393 -0.72 40.75 13.27
C LEU A 393 -1.98 41.49 12.79
N ARG A 394 -2.76 40.85 11.92
CA ARG A 394 -4.01 41.37 11.32
C ARG A 394 -5.11 40.30 11.30
N LEU A 395 -6.37 40.71 11.26
CA LEU A 395 -7.49 39.78 11.07
C LEU A 395 -7.40 39.11 9.69
N LEU A 396 -7.67 37.81 9.65
CA LEU A 396 -7.83 37.11 8.40
C LEU A 396 -9.30 37.20 7.97
N LYS A 397 -9.54 37.79 6.81
CA LYS A 397 -10.83 37.75 6.12
C LYS A 397 -10.92 36.47 5.29
N ILE A 398 -11.92 35.65 5.58
CA ILE A 398 -12.18 34.38 4.89
C ILE A 398 -13.52 34.48 4.16
N ASN A 399 -13.50 34.29 2.84
CA ASN A 399 -14.71 34.01 2.07
C ASN A 399 -14.91 32.50 1.96
N LEU A 400 -15.85 31.99 2.76
CA LEU A 400 -16.10 30.56 2.84
C LEU A 400 -16.55 29.97 1.51
N LEU A 401 -17.37 30.68 0.73
CA LEU A 401 -17.90 30.13 -0.52
C LEU A 401 -16.81 30.00 -1.60
N ASP A 402 -15.87 30.95 -1.64
CA ASP A 402 -14.74 30.92 -2.58
C ASP A 402 -13.76 29.80 -2.20
N GLU A 403 -13.44 29.63 -0.91
CA GLU A 403 -12.54 28.56 -0.47
C GLU A 403 -13.19 27.16 -0.55
N ILE A 404 -14.50 27.06 -0.31
CA ILE A 404 -15.27 25.82 -0.45
C ILE A 404 -15.50 25.48 -1.93
N SER A 405 -15.38 26.44 -2.86
CA SER A 405 -15.53 26.18 -4.31
C SER A 405 -14.45 25.24 -4.88
N GLU A 406 -13.30 25.13 -4.22
CA GLU A 406 -12.26 24.14 -4.56
C GLU A 406 -12.70 22.69 -4.26
N ILE A 407 -13.72 22.50 -3.42
CA ILE A 407 -14.25 21.19 -3.03
C ILE A 407 -15.51 20.89 -3.85
N HIS A 408 -15.51 19.74 -4.54
CA HIS A 408 -16.68 19.26 -5.28
C HIS A 408 -17.68 18.61 -4.32
N PHE A 409 -18.86 19.19 -4.17
CA PHE A 409 -19.99 18.62 -3.43
C PHE A 409 -21.00 18.04 -4.42
N ALA A 410 -21.58 16.87 -4.10
CA ALA A 410 -22.58 16.23 -4.94
C ALA A 410 -23.94 16.95 -4.86
N ASN A 411 -24.27 17.51 -3.69
CA ASN A 411 -25.53 18.19 -3.43
C ASN A 411 -25.32 19.61 -2.82
N PRO A 412 -26.21 20.57 -3.11
CA PRO A 412 -26.15 21.92 -2.52
C PRO A 412 -26.40 21.94 -1.01
N GLU A 413 -27.25 21.04 -0.48
CA GLU A 413 -27.52 20.93 0.96
C GLU A 413 -26.30 20.46 1.77
N GLU A 414 -25.48 19.58 1.18
CA GLU A 414 -24.22 19.15 1.78
C GLU A 414 -23.24 20.30 1.92
N LYS A 415 -23.17 21.17 0.91
CA LYS A 415 -22.34 22.38 0.92
C LYS A 415 -22.77 23.34 2.05
N GLU A 416 -24.07 23.51 2.24
CA GLU A 416 -24.60 24.37 3.32
C GLU A 416 -24.29 23.79 4.70
N SER A 417 -24.56 22.49 4.91
CA SER A 417 -24.23 21.81 6.17
C SER A 417 -22.74 21.83 6.50
N PHE A 418 -21.88 21.67 5.49
CA PHE A 418 -20.42 21.74 5.61
C PHE A 418 -19.97 23.15 6.03
N SER A 419 -20.55 24.19 5.40
CA SER A 419 -20.23 25.58 5.74
C SER A 419 -20.63 25.94 7.17
N VAL A 420 -21.81 25.49 7.62
CA VAL A 420 -22.30 25.72 8.99
C VAL A 420 -21.41 25.04 10.03
N ARG A 421 -21.03 23.79 9.77
CA ARG A 421 -20.09 23.04 10.63
C ARG A 421 -18.74 23.74 10.73
N LEU A 422 -18.18 24.16 9.59
CA LEU A 422 -16.90 24.85 9.54
C LEU A 422 -16.92 26.19 10.30
N MET A 423 -18.00 26.98 10.15
CA MET A 423 -18.19 28.23 10.89
C MET A 423 -18.20 28.00 12.39
N ASN A 424 -18.93 26.98 12.86
CA ASN A 424 -19.00 26.64 14.28
C ASN A 424 -17.65 26.18 14.81
N ASP A 425 -16.93 25.34 14.07
CA ASP A 425 -15.63 24.83 14.49
C ASP A 425 -14.58 25.96 14.55
N ILE A 426 -14.55 26.88 13.58
CA ILE A 426 -13.68 28.06 13.61
C ILE A 426 -14.02 28.95 14.80
N LYS A 427 -15.30 29.27 15.02
CA LYS A 427 -15.75 30.09 16.17
C LYS A 427 -15.45 29.42 17.52
N SER A 428 -15.43 28.09 17.55
CA SER A 428 -15.10 27.32 18.76
C SER A 428 -13.59 27.26 19.04
N MET A 429 -12.72 27.46 18.05
CA MET A 429 -11.27 27.32 18.24
C MET A 429 -10.53 28.66 18.22
N PHE A 430 -11.12 29.67 17.60
CA PHE A 430 -10.51 30.97 17.34
C PHE A 430 -11.46 32.10 17.74
N GLY A 431 -10.91 33.31 17.91
CA GLY A 431 -11.74 34.50 17.97
C GLY A 431 -12.30 34.79 16.57
N ALA A 432 -13.61 34.64 16.37
CA ALA A 432 -14.21 34.78 15.04
C ALA A 432 -15.55 35.53 15.05
N VAL A 433 -15.74 36.43 14.08
CA VAL A 433 -16.99 37.15 13.82
C VAL A 433 -17.53 36.80 12.43
N LEU A 434 -18.85 36.63 12.35
CA LEU A 434 -19.58 36.28 11.15
C LEU A 434 -20.33 37.51 10.63
N GLU A 435 -20.06 37.91 9.39
CA GLU A 435 -20.77 39.00 8.71
C GLU A 435 -21.32 38.50 7.36
N LYS A 436 -22.46 39.02 6.94
CA LYS A 436 -22.99 38.79 5.59
C LYS A 436 -22.56 39.93 4.67
N ASN A 437 -22.04 39.58 3.50
CA ASN A 437 -21.71 40.52 2.43
C ASN A 437 -22.98 41.09 1.76
N GLU A 438 -22.80 42.12 0.92
CA GLU A 438 -23.86 42.72 0.09
C GLU A 438 -24.58 41.71 -0.84
N PHE A 439 -23.95 40.56 -1.10
CA PHE A 439 -24.49 39.45 -1.90
C PHE A 439 -25.07 38.29 -1.04
N ASP A 440 -25.37 38.54 0.24
CA ASP A 440 -25.88 37.56 1.22
C ASP A 440 -24.94 36.35 1.50
N GLN A 441 -23.65 36.52 1.22
CA GLN A 441 -22.61 35.51 1.44
C GLN A 441 -21.97 35.66 2.83
N TRP A 442 -21.70 34.55 3.53
CA TRP A 442 -21.05 34.55 4.84
C TRP A 442 -19.54 34.80 4.72
N LEU A 443 -19.07 35.89 5.33
CA LEU A 443 -17.66 36.18 5.61
C LEU A 443 -17.33 35.83 7.05
N VAL A 444 -16.20 35.14 7.23
CA VAL A 444 -15.64 34.85 8.55
C VAL A 444 -14.40 35.72 8.74
N TYR A 445 -14.39 36.51 9.81
CA TYR A 445 -13.20 37.23 10.27
C TYR A 445 -12.63 36.48 11.47
N ALA A 446 -11.46 35.87 11.32
CA ALA A 446 -10.87 35.00 12.35
C ALA A 446 -9.47 35.45 12.79
N ILE A 447 -9.16 35.25 14.06
CA ILE A 447 -7.85 35.52 14.67
C ILE A 447 -7.42 34.41 15.63
N ASP A 448 -6.11 34.24 15.80
CA ASP A 448 -5.58 33.53 16.96
C ASP A 448 -5.71 34.38 18.23
N GLN A 449 -6.56 33.92 19.15
CA GLN A 449 -6.85 34.57 20.44
C GLN A 449 -5.62 34.76 21.34
N ARG A 450 -4.53 34.04 21.07
CA ARG A 450 -3.25 34.18 21.80
C ARG A 450 -2.51 35.48 21.48
N TYR A 451 -2.80 36.11 20.33
CA TYR A 451 -2.15 37.34 19.83
C TYR A 451 -3.13 38.53 19.75
N LEU A 452 -4.31 38.42 20.37
CA LEU A 452 -5.39 39.43 20.22
C LEU A 452 -4.89 40.84 20.58
N ARG A 453 -4.16 41.02 21.68
CA ARG A 453 -3.56 42.32 22.06
C ARG A 453 -2.60 42.90 21.01
N ASP A 454 -1.76 42.07 20.42
CA ASP A 454 -0.75 42.52 19.45
C ASP A 454 -1.41 42.93 18.12
N VAL A 455 -2.47 42.22 17.74
CA VAL A 455 -3.32 42.57 16.59
C VAL A 455 -4.07 43.88 16.85
N GLU A 456 -4.66 44.05 18.05
CA GLU A 456 -5.32 45.30 18.46
C GLU A 456 -4.34 46.48 18.40
N ALA A 457 -3.12 46.33 18.91
CA ALA A 457 -2.10 47.37 18.87
C ALA A 457 -1.70 47.73 17.43
N ASN A 458 -1.50 46.74 16.56
CA ASN A 458 -1.16 46.96 15.16
C ASN A 458 -2.30 47.68 14.40
N VAL A 459 -3.55 47.27 14.62
CA VAL A 459 -4.73 47.96 14.03
C VAL A 459 -4.83 49.39 14.55
N GLN A 460 -4.57 49.64 15.84
CA GLN A 460 -4.57 50.97 16.42
C GLN A 460 -3.53 51.91 15.80
N THR A 461 -2.32 51.41 15.52
CA THR A 461 -1.28 52.21 14.86
C THR A 461 -1.59 52.55 13.39
N ASN A 462 -2.48 51.78 12.75
CA ASN A 462 -2.85 51.92 11.35
C ASN A 462 -4.19 52.65 11.14
N LEU A 463 -4.93 52.97 12.21
CA LEU A 463 -6.21 53.69 12.18
C LEU A 463 -6.17 55.03 11.42
N SER A 464 -5.03 55.72 11.42
CA SER A 464 -4.88 57.00 10.73
C SER A 464 -4.49 56.87 9.25
N LYS A 465 -4.27 55.65 8.75
CA LYS A 465 -3.71 55.37 7.41
C LYS A 465 -4.62 54.54 6.52
N ASP A 466 -5.51 53.73 7.09
CA ASP A 466 -6.32 52.75 6.36
C ASP A 466 -7.79 52.79 6.83
N PRO A 467 -8.77 53.09 5.96
CA PRO A 467 -10.19 53.09 6.34
C PRO A 467 -10.70 51.71 6.79
N ASP A 468 -10.10 50.62 6.30
CA ASP A 468 -10.49 49.25 6.69
C ASP A 468 -10.09 48.93 8.15
N ALA A 469 -9.07 49.62 8.70
CA ALA A 469 -8.63 49.45 10.08
C ALA A 469 -9.70 49.85 11.11
N PHE A 470 -10.59 50.78 10.76
CA PHE A 470 -11.71 51.17 11.64
C PHE A 470 -12.76 50.05 11.77
N LEU A 471 -13.09 49.39 10.66
CA LEU A 471 -14.00 48.25 10.65
C LEU A 471 -13.39 47.06 11.40
N ASP A 472 -12.11 46.82 11.20
CA ASP A 472 -11.36 45.77 11.89
C ASP A 472 -11.27 46.00 13.40
N GLN A 473 -11.14 47.26 13.85
CA GLN A 473 -11.20 47.59 15.28
C GLN A 473 -12.56 47.25 15.90
N LYS A 474 -13.67 47.57 15.21
CA LYS A 474 -15.02 47.22 15.66
C LYS A 474 -15.19 45.70 15.76
N ARG A 475 -14.69 44.94 14.79
CA ARG A 475 -14.70 43.47 14.81
C ARG A 475 -13.87 42.90 15.95
N LEU A 476 -12.68 43.43 16.22
CA LEU A 476 -11.84 43.00 17.34
C LEU A 476 -12.51 43.23 18.70
N THR A 477 -13.22 44.36 18.88
CA THR A 477 -13.97 44.58 20.12
C THR A 477 -15.08 43.55 20.32
N GLN A 478 -15.79 43.17 19.25
CA GLN A 478 -16.79 42.10 19.30
C GLN A 478 -16.16 40.73 19.61
N ILE A 479 -15.05 40.40 18.95
CA ILE A 479 -14.29 39.16 19.21
C ILE A 479 -13.87 39.10 20.69
N ARG A 480 -13.36 40.20 21.25
CA ARG A 480 -12.95 40.27 22.65
C ARG A 480 -14.12 40.08 23.61
N GLU A 481 -15.27 40.70 23.34
CA GLU A 481 -16.48 40.48 24.14
C GLU A 481 -16.96 39.03 24.09
N GLU A 482 -16.90 38.38 22.91
CA GLU A 482 -17.29 36.97 22.79
C GLU A 482 -16.31 36.03 23.52
N LEU A 483 -15.00 36.24 23.37
CA LEU A 483 -13.96 35.43 24.02
C LEU A 483 -13.97 35.58 25.55
N THR A 484 -14.24 36.80 26.04
CA THR A 484 -14.36 37.07 27.49
C THR A 484 -15.65 36.48 28.08
N LYS A 485 -16.78 36.56 27.36
CA LYS A 485 -18.03 35.85 27.74
C LYS A 485 -17.82 34.34 27.81
N ARG A 486 -16.98 33.79 26.94
CA ARG A 486 -16.65 32.35 26.88
C ARG A 486 -15.64 31.90 27.94
N LYS A 487 -14.98 32.83 28.65
CA LYS A 487 -13.87 32.56 29.60
C LYS A 487 -12.74 31.73 28.97
N ASP A 488 -12.30 32.11 27.78
CA ASP A 488 -11.24 31.37 27.09
C ASP A 488 -9.89 31.48 27.83
N SER A 489 -9.32 30.33 28.18
CA SER A 489 -8.04 30.21 28.89
C SER A 489 -6.82 30.64 28.07
N GLN A 490 -6.95 30.75 26.74
CA GLN A 490 -5.84 31.05 25.83
C GLN A 490 -5.77 32.52 25.41
N LEU A 491 -6.62 33.37 25.97
CA LEU A 491 -6.66 34.80 25.66
C LEU A 491 -5.32 35.47 26.04
N ASP A 492 -4.66 36.10 25.07
CA ASP A 492 -3.44 36.92 25.22
C ASP A 492 -2.23 36.21 25.86
N VAL A 493 -2.18 34.88 25.84
CA VAL A 493 -1.10 34.10 26.49
C VAL A 493 0.28 34.34 25.85
N LEU A 494 0.34 34.68 24.56
CA LEU A 494 1.59 34.90 23.81
C LEU A 494 1.88 36.38 23.53
N SER A 495 1.05 37.29 24.04
CA SER A 495 1.26 38.73 23.90
C SER A 495 2.22 39.23 24.96
N GLU A 496 3.44 39.61 24.54
CA GLU A 496 4.43 40.23 25.42
C GLU A 496 3.98 41.67 25.78
N THR A 497 3.72 41.92 27.06
CA THR A 497 3.27 43.23 27.56
C THR A 497 4.35 44.31 27.43
N ILE A 498 3.98 45.45 26.83
CA ILE A 498 4.34 46.78 27.36
C ILE A 498 3.65 46.92 28.74
N PRO A 499 4.35 47.26 29.83
CA PRO A 499 3.70 47.49 31.12
C PRO A 499 2.80 48.73 31.09
N GLN A 500 1.68 48.63 31.81
CA GLN A 500 0.70 49.68 31.99
C GLN A 500 1.30 50.98 32.54
N ALA A 501 0.67 52.09 32.15
CA ALA A 501 0.97 53.44 32.56
C ALA A 501 1.15 53.63 34.08
N SER A 502 2.32 54.11 34.49
CA SER A 502 2.48 55.02 35.62
C SER A 502 3.67 55.94 35.36
N SER A 503 3.40 57.23 35.50
CA SER A 503 4.29 58.38 35.45
C SER A 503 5.53 58.27 36.35
N GLU A 504 6.71 58.57 35.82
CA GLU A 504 7.59 59.70 36.21
C GLU A 504 9.03 59.54 35.68
N ALA A 505 9.56 60.67 35.22
CA ALA A 505 10.97 61.07 35.07
C ALA A 505 11.89 60.33 34.06
N GLU A 506 12.10 61.04 32.94
CA GLU A 506 13.40 61.38 32.33
C GLU A 506 14.66 60.71 32.92
N GLU A 507 15.37 59.93 32.09
CA GLU A 507 16.74 60.21 31.65
C GLU A 507 17.29 58.99 30.89
N THR A 508 17.40 59.12 29.57
CA THR A 508 18.48 58.67 28.66
C THR A 508 17.92 58.38 27.27
N GLN A 509 17.62 59.44 26.53
CA GLN A 509 17.81 59.42 25.09
C GLN A 509 19.30 59.61 24.83
N ALA A 510 20.02 58.56 24.44
CA ALA A 510 21.12 58.61 23.45
C ALA A 510 21.87 57.28 23.34
N GLU A 511 21.21 56.13 23.15
CA GLU A 511 21.98 54.90 22.84
C GLU A 511 21.14 53.80 22.18
N ASP A 512 20.34 54.09 21.14
CA ASP A 512 19.76 52.98 20.32
C ASP A 512 19.38 53.33 18.88
N LYS A 513 20.07 54.30 18.28
CA LYS A 513 19.98 54.57 16.83
C LYS A 513 21.00 53.81 15.97
N SER A 514 21.72 52.83 16.52
CA SER A 514 22.70 52.01 15.78
C SER A 514 22.28 50.55 15.53
N ASN A 515 21.18 50.06 16.10
CA ASN A 515 20.81 48.64 15.99
C ASN A 515 19.76 48.28 14.93
N ASN A 516 19.16 49.26 14.24
CA ASN A 516 18.15 49.00 13.20
C ASN A 516 18.69 48.89 11.76
N LEU A 517 20.00 48.66 11.60
CA LEU A 517 20.63 48.38 10.31
C LEU A 517 21.18 46.94 10.18
N GLN A 518 20.85 46.05 11.12
CA GLN A 518 21.30 44.64 11.10
C GLN A 518 20.19 43.62 10.78
N THR A 519 18.94 44.02 10.62
CA THR A 519 17.81 43.10 10.34
C THR A 519 17.48 42.91 8.85
N LYS A 520 18.32 43.37 7.93
CA LYS A 520 18.24 43.04 6.49
C LYS A 520 19.29 42.00 6.04
N GLY A 521 20.03 41.39 6.95
CA GLY A 521 21.00 40.31 6.66
C GLY A 521 20.42 38.89 6.70
N GLY A 522 19.19 38.71 7.18
CA GLY A 522 18.61 37.38 7.46
C GLY A 522 18.23 36.55 6.21
N LEU A 523 17.86 37.20 5.10
CA LEU A 523 17.46 36.50 3.87
C LEU A 523 18.65 36.05 2.99
N LEU A 524 19.84 36.61 3.21
CA LEU A 524 21.05 36.27 2.45
C LEU A 524 21.88 35.14 3.08
N ASN A 525 21.65 34.83 4.36
CA ASN A 525 22.36 33.74 5.05
C ASN A 525 21.69 32.36 4.91
N GLN A 526 20.43 32.30 4.45
CA GLN A 526 19.72 31.02 4.23
C GLN A 526 19.94 30.42 2.83
N MET A 527 20.50 31.19 1.90
CA MET A 527 20.77 30.76 0.54
C MET A 527 22.28 30.88 0.28
N HIS A 528 23.01 29.77 0.33
CA HIS A 528 24.46 29.72 0.08
C HIS A 528 24.79 29.93 -1.42
N LEU A 529 24.38 31.06 -2.00
CA LEU A 529 24.68 31.43 -3.38
C LEU A 529 25.81 32.48 -3.39
N PRO A 530 26.87 32.31 -4.19
CA PRO A 530 27.94 33.30 -4.31
C PRO A 530 27.35 34.67 -4.70
N SER A 531 27.84 35.75 -4.08
CA SER A 531 27.33 37.12 -4.30
C SER A 531 27.33 37.53 -5.78
N GLY A 532 28.29 37.06 -6.57
CA GLY A 532 28.31 37.28 -8.02
C GLY A 532 27.18 36.59 -8.78
N LEU A 533 26.72 35.42 -8.32
CA LEU A 533 25.62 34.70 -8.95
C LEU A 533 24.28 35.39 -8.68
N ILE A 534 24.11 35.97 -7.49
CA ILE A 534 22.92 36.77 -7.14
C ILE A 534 22.83 38.02 -8.02
N VAL A 535 23.97 38.72 -8.22
CA VAL A 535 24.02 39.90 -9.11
C VAL A 535 23.73 39.53 -10.56
N ALA A 536 24.26 38.40 -11.04
CA ALA A 536 23.97 37.91 -12.39
C ALA A 536 22.50 37.52 -12.56
N MET A 537 21.89 36.86 -11.58
CA MET A 537 20.47 36.46 -11.63
C MET A 537 19.53 37.66 -11.52
N ALA A 538 19.82 38.63 -10.65
CA ALA A 538 19.02 39.85 -10.55
C ALA A 538 19.11 40.70 -11.83
N GLY A 539 20.31 40.82 -12.40
CA GLY A 539 20.54 41.55 -13.65
C GLY A 539 19.87 40.89 -14.86
N SER A 540 19.94 39.55 -14.97
CA SER A 540 19.27 38.82 -16.05
C SER A 540 17.74 38.86 -15.92
N PHE A 541 17.22 38.80 -14.69
CA PHE A 541 15.79 38.97 -14.45
C PHE A 541 15.32 40.38 -14.83
N GLY A 542 16.07 41.42 -14.45
CA GLY A 542 15.80 42.80 -14.85
C GLY A 542 15.83 43.00 -16.37
N SER A 543 16.79 42.40 -17.08
CA SER A 543 16.86 42.52 -18.54
C SER A 543 15.73 41.77 -19.26
N THR A 544 15.31 40.62 -18.75
CA THR A 544 14.16 39.88 -19.30
C THR A 544 12.85 40.66 -19.13
N LEU A 545 12.61 41.25 -17.95
CA LEU A 545 11.46 42.14 -17.73
C LEU A 545 11.49 43.33 -18.68
N THR A 546 12.64 43.99 -18.79
CA THR A 546 12.78 45.18 -19.64
C THR A 546 12.58 44.83 -21.11
N SER A 547 13.10 43.70 -21.58
CA SER A 547 12.89 43.20 -22.95
C SER A 547 11.44 42.83 -23.23
N LEU A 548 10.72 42.28 -22.27
CA LEU A 548 9.28 42.01 -22.40
C LEU A 548 8.45 43.30 -22.49
N PHE A 549 8.83 44.35 -21.76
CA PHE A 549 8.14 45.65 -21.82
C PHE A 549 8.44 46.45 -23.09
N THR A 550 9.65 46.34 -23.65
CA THR A 550 10.05 47.08 -24.86
C THR A 550 9.93 46.28 -26.16
N ASN A 551 9.65 44.97 -26.05
CA ASN A 551 9.56 44.01 -27.16
C ASN A 551 10.81 43.99 -28.07
N GLN A 552 11.99 44.22 -27.48
CA GLN A 552 13.28 44.22 -28.18
C GLN A 552 14.16 43.08 -27.66
N MET A 553 14.44 42.11 -28.53
CA MET A 553 15.25 40.93 -28.19
C MET A 553 16.74 41.25 -27.98
N GLU A 554 17.25 42.34 -28.58
CA GLU A 554 18.64 42.76 -28.41
C GLU A 554 18.98 43.16 -26.97
N ILE A 555 18.02 43.79 -26.26
CA ILE A 555 18.16 44.19 -24.85
C ILE A 555 18.29 42.97 -23.93
N LEU A 556 17.61 41.87 -24.27
CA LEU A 556 17.71 40.62 -23.52
C LEU A 556 19.13 40.05 -23.61
N PHE A 557 19.66 39.95 -24.83
CA PHE A 557 20.98 39.37 -25.05
C PHE A 557 22.10 40.22 -24.42
N GLN A 558 22.05 41.54 -24.61
CA GLN A 558 23.01 42.47 -24.02
C GLN A 558 22.91 42.49 -22.48
N GLY A 559 21.69 42.54 -21.93
CA GLY A 559 21.48 42.59 -20.49
C GLY A 559 21.89 41.31 -19.76
N VAL A 560 21.65 40.14 -20.37
CA VAL A 560 22.14 38.86 -19.82
C VAL A 560 23.67 38.82 -19.82
N LEU A 561 24.32 39.21 -20.91
CA LEU A 561 25.79 39.27 -20.97
C LEU A 561 26.38 40.25 -19.95
N LEU A 562 25.81 41.45 -19.82
CA LEU A 562 26.26 42.45 -18.85
C LEU A 562 26.07 41.97 -17.40
N SER A 563 24.97 41.27 -17.12
CA SER A 563 24.70 40.69 -15.80
C SER A 563 25.72 39.59 -15.42
N LEU A 564 26.14 38.78 -16.39
CA LEU A 564 27.17 37.76 -16.18
C LEU A 564 28.54 38.39 -15.94
N VAL A 565 28.93 39.39 -16.74
CA VAL A 565 30.21 40.10 -16.56
C VAL A 565 30.25 40.83 -15.22
N SER A 566 29.18 41.54 -14.86
CA SER A 566 29.09 42.23 -13.56
C SER A 566 29.05 41.26 -12.38
N GLY A 567 28.35 40.12 -12.50
CA GLY A 567 28.41 39.05 -11.51
C GLY A 567 29.82 38.48 -11.33
N PHE A 568 30.56 38.32 -12.43
CA PHE A 568 31.93 37.82 -12.40
C PHE A 568 32.91 38.83 -11.80
N THR A 569 32.79 40.12 -12.15
CA THR A 569 33.63 41.19 -11.57
C THR A 569 33.37 41.36 -10.09
N VAL A 570 32.11 41.32 -9.66
CA VAL A 570 31.76 41.33 -8.24
C VAL A 570 32.34 40.12 -7.54
N SER A 571 32.18 38.90 -8.08
CA SER A 571 32.75 37.69 -7.46
C SER A 571 34.28 37.70 -7.39
N TYR A 572 34.96 38.35 -8.34
CA TYR A 572 36.42 38.44 -8.40
C TYR A 572 36.98 39.52 -7.46
N LEU A 573 36.26 40.64 -7.29
CA LEU A 573 36.68 41.76 -6.43
C LEU A 573 36.21 41.60 -4.98
N TYR A 574 35.15 40.82 -4.72
CA TYR A 574 34.60 40.57 -3.38
C TYR A 574 35.64 40.03 -2.37
N PRO A 575 36.59 39.15 -2.73
CA PRO A 575 37.65 38.69 -1.81
C PRO A 575 38.71 39.75 -1.45
N TYR A 576 38.81 40.85 -2.22
CA TYR A 576 39.83 41.89 -2.00
C TYR A 576 39.41 42.97 -0.97
N PHE A 577 38.12 43.07 -0.63
CA PHE A 577 37.56 44.17 0.17
C PHE A 577 37.13 43.81 1.61
N LEU A 578 37.36 42.57 2.08
CA LEU A 578 37.00 42.15 3.45
C LEU A 578 38.22 41.61 4.21
N PRO A 579 38.41 41.98 5.50
CA PRO A 579 39.47 41.41 6.33
C PRO A 579 39.21 39.92 6.55
N LYS A 580 40.26 39.10 6.35
CA LYS A 580 40.23 37.64 6.52
C LYS A 580 39.66 37.26 7.90
N LYS A 581 38.49 36.63 7.92
CA LYS A 581 38.05 35.76 9.02
C LYS A 581 38.20 34.30 8.62
N GLU A 582 38.78 33.56 9.55
CA GLU A 582 39.15 32.15 9.41
C GLU A 582 37.93 31.24 9.19
N ALA A 583 38.21 30.25 8.33
CA ALA A 583 37.45 29.07 7.94
C ALA A 583 36.32 28.59 8.85
N LEU A 584 35.10 28.55 8.30
CA LEU A 584 34.05 27.62 8.76
C LEU A 584 33.10 27.21 7.63
N THR A 585 33.62 26.78 6.48
CA THR A 585 32.83 26.15 5.41
C THR A 585 33.68 25.11 4.66
N LYS A 586 33.82 23.91 5.23
CA LYS A 586 34.44 22.74 4.56
C LYS A 586 33.54 21.49 4.51
N SER A 587 32.29 21.52 4.97
CA SER A 587 31.51 20.27 5.14
C SER A 587 30.67 19.85 3.92
N SER A 588 30.21 20.77 3.05
CA SER A 588 29.29 20.39 1.97
C SER A 588 29.98 20.06 0.64
N ALA A 589 31.05 20.79 0.27
CA ALA A 589 31.82 20.51 -0.96
C ALA A 589 32.80 19.31 -0.82
N SER A 590 33.16 18.94 0.40
CA SER A 590 34.00 17.75 0.67
C SER A 590 33.21 16.44 0.57
N HIS A 591 31.90 16.46 0.82
CA HIS A 591 31.08 15.26 0.86
C HIS A 591 30.88 14.65 -0.54
N LEU A 592 30.60 15.48 -1.55
CA LEU A 592 30.45 15.02 -2.94
C LEU A 592 31.76 14.52 -3.55
N GLN A 593 32.88 15.23 -3.30
CA GLN A 593 34.22 14.76 -3.69
C GLN A 593 34.64 13.49 -2.93
N SER A 594 34.20 13.30 -1.68
CA SER A 594 34.50 12.07 -0.93
C SER A 594 33.74 10.85 -1.45
N ILE A 595 32.50 11.03 -1.94
CA ILE A 595 31.68 9.95 -2.49
C ILE A 595 32.26 9.44 -3.82
N GLU A 596 32.67 10.35 -4.72
CA GLU A 596 33.30 9.96 -5.99
C GLU A 596 34.68 9.31 -5.78
N ARG A 597 35.48 9.80 -4.82
CA ARG A 597 36.76 9.18 -4.41
C ARG A 597 36.55 7.77 -3.87
N ASN A 598 35.58 7.55 -3.00
CA ASN A 598 35.28 6.23 -2.43
C ASN A 598 34.86 5.24 -3.51
N MET A 599 34.04 5.64 -4.49
CA MET A 599 33.64 4.75 -5.59
C MET A 599 34.80 4.32 -6.50
N GLY A 600 35.79 5.19 -6.75
CA GLY A 600 37.00 4.82 -7.49
C GLY A 600 37.83 3.77 -6.74
N LEU A 601 37.99 3.96 -5.43
CA LEU A 601 38.68 3.04 -4.53
C LEU A 601 37.99 1.67 -4.44
N HIS A 602 36.66 1.65 -4.30
CA HIS A 602 35.88 0.40 -4.26
C HIS A 602 36.07 -0.43 -5.54
N LYS A 603 36.05 0.19 -6.72
CA LYS A 603 36.22 -0.50 -8.00
C LYS A 603 37.64 -1.06 -8.18
N ALA A 604 38.66 -0.32 -7.73
CA ALA A 604 40.05 -0.77 -7.77
C ALA A 604 40.31 -1.95 -6.82
N ILE A 605 39.73 -1.91 -5.61
CA ILE A 605 39.86 -3.01 -4.65
C ILE A 605 39.09 -4.24 -5.16
N GLU A 606 37.88 -4.07 -5.70
CA GLU A 606 37.08 -5.18 -6.21
C GLU A 606 37.73 -5.89 -7.39
N SER A 607 38.37 -5.16 -8.32
CA SER A 607 39.04 -5.76 -9.47
C SER A 607 40.30 -6.56 -9.10
N VAL A 608 41.01 -6.15 -8.05
CA VAL A 608 42.29 -6.73 -7.62
C VAL A 608 42.10 -7.88 -6.62
N LEU A 609 41.16 -7.75 -5.67
CA LEU A 609 40.86 -8.78 -4.67
C LEU A 609 39.86 -9.83 -5.18
N PHE A 610 38.92 -9.46 -6.05
CA PHE A 610 37.85 -10.34 -6.51
C PHE A 610 37.78 -10.40 -8.04
N PRO A 611 38.82 -10.93 -8.73
CA PRO A 611 38.87 -10.96 -10.18
C PRO A 611 37.71 -11.76 -10.78
N LYS A 612 37.20 -11.30 -11.94
CA LYS A 612 36.07 -11.94 -12.64
C LYS A 612 36.39 -13.36 -13.15
N LYS A 613 37.67 -13.70 -13.32
CA LYS A 613 38.16 -15.03 -13.72
C LYS A 613 38.98 -15.58 -12.57
N TYR A 614 38.62 -16.76 -12.07
CA TYR A 614 39.29 -17.45 -10.97
C TYR A 614 39.30 -18.96 -11.25
N SER A 615 40.33 -19.64 -10.75
CA SER A 615 40.53 -21.08 -10.99
C SER A 615 39.87 -21.93 -9.90
N GLN A 616 39.89 -21.44 -8.66
CA GLN A 616 39.30 -22.09 -7.49
C GLN A 616 38.45 -21.08 -6.71
N ILE A 617 37.30 -21.54 -6.21
CA ILE A 617 36.34 -20.67 -5.50
C ILE A 617 36.95 -20.05 -4.23
N PHE A 618 37.89 -20.72 -3.57
CA PHE A 618 38.59 -20.22 -2.36
C PHE A 618 39.62 -19.11 -2.64
N GLU A 619 39.94 -18.82 -3.90
CA GLU A 619 40.72 -17.63 -4.26
C GLU A 619 39.94 -16.35 -3.93
N ARG A 620 38.60 -16.46 -3.77
CA ARG A 620 37.68 -15.35 -3.46
C ARG A 620 37.12 -15.42 -2.04
N VAL A 621 37.65 -16.32 -1.21
CA VAL A 621 37.28 -16.50 0.20
C VAL A 621 38.49 -16.18 1.07
N PHE A 622 38.29 -15.25 2.01
CA PHE A 622 39.34 -14.72 2.86
C PHE A 622 39.01 -14.87 4.35
N ASP A 623 40.06 -14.89 5.16
CA ASP A 623 39.99 -14.64 6.60
C ASP A 623 40.65 -13.28 6.87
N THR A 624 40.41 -12.63 8.01
CA THR A 624 41.01 -11.29 8.28
C THR A 624 42.53 -11.26 8.13
N LYS A 625 43.24 -12.32 8.55
CA LYS A 625 44.70 -12.41 8.37
C LYS A 625 45.10 -12.52 6.90
N LYS A 626 44.37 -13.35 6.12
CA LYS A 626 44.63 -13.60 4.70
C LYS A 626 44.27 -12.38 3.84
N LEU A 627 43.17 -11.70 4.18
CA LEU A 627 42.72 -10.47 3.52
C LEU A 627 43.75 -9.35 3.70
N ARG A 628 44.20 -9.13 4.95
CA ARG A 628 45.21 -8.12 5.25
C ARG A 628 46.53 -8.39 4.53
N PHE A 629 46.99 -9.64 4.53
CA PHE A 629 48.18 -10.04 3.79
C PHE A 629 48.05 -9.78 2.28
N GLN A 630 46.92 -10.12 1.67
CA GLN A 630 46.70 -9.85 0.24
C GLN A 630 46.55 -8.36 -0.09
N LEU A 631 45.98 -7.57 0.82
CA LEU A 631 45.93 -6.12 0.69
C LEU A 631 47.33 -5.49 0.76
N GLU A 632 48.20 -5.99 1.63
CA GLU A 632 49.59 -5.54 1.74
C GLU A 632 50.42 -5.93 0.50
N GLU A 633 50.22 -7.15 -0.02
CA GLU A 633 50.93 -7.68 -1.20
C GLU A 633 50.51 -6.97 -2.50
N LYS A 634 49.20 -6.75 -2.69
CA LYS A 634 48.66 -6.15 -3.93
C LYS A 634 48.46 -4.63 -3.85
N MET A 635 49.00 -3.99 -2.81
CA MET A 635 48.82 -2.56 -2.59
C MET A 635 49.33 -1.72 -3.76
N ASP A 636 50.47 -2.10 -4.35
CA ASP A 636 51.06 -1.35 -5.46
C ASP A 636 50.20 -1.45 -6.74
N GLU A 637 49.50 -2.57 -6.94
CA GLU A 637 48.53 -2.76 -8.03
C GLU A 637 47.27 -1.90 -7.81
N ILE A 638 46.74 -1.87 -6.58
CA ILE A 638 45.59 -1.02 -6.23
C ILE A 638 45.93 0.45 -6.45
N LEU A 639 47.12 0.90 -6.03
CA LEU A 639 47.59 2.27 -6.21
C LEU A 639 47.80 2.65 -7.69
N SER A 640 48.14 1.69 -8.55
CA SER A 640 48.30 1.93 -10.00
C SER A 640 46.99 2.30 -10.70
N LEU A 641 45.86 1.80 -10.17
CA LEU A 641 44.51 2.02 -10.70
C LEU A 641 43.85 3.30 -10.16
N LEU A 642 44.48 4.00 -9.20
CA LEU A 642 43.95 5.21 -8.56
C LEU A 642 44.49 6.51 -9.19
N PRO A 643 43.72 7.62 -9.13
CA PRO A 643 44.15 8.93 -9.61
C PRO A 643 45.41 9.46 -8.89
N ASN A 644 46.24 10.26 -9.60
CA ASN A 644 47.54 10.75 -9.11
C ASN A 644 47.49 11.56 -7.79
N GLN A 645 46.33 12.08 -7.40
CA GLN A 645 46.13 12.82 -6.13
C GLN A 645 46.18 11.92 -4.89
N GLU A 646 45.96 10.60 -5.03
CA GLU A 646 45.92 9.64 -3.92
C GLU A 646 47.27 8.95 -3.68
N LYS A 647 48.17 8.99 -4.68
CA LYS A 647 49.53 8.40 -4.61
C LYS A 647 50.49 9.13 -3.67
N GLN A 648 50.14 10.34 -3.21
CA GLN A 648 50.99 11.20 -2.38
C GLN A 648 50.72 11.10 -0.86
N LYS A 649 49.77 10.27 -0.42
CA LYS A 649 49.48 10.06 1.01
C LYS A 649 50.46 9.06 1.66
N ASP A 650 50.64 9.18 2.98
CA ASP A 650 51.43 8.21 3.78
C ASP A 650 50.92 6.76 3.60
N ARG A 651 51.82 5.82 3.29
CA ARG A 651 51.51 4.39 3.01
C ARG A 651 50.67 3.72 4.11
N ARG A 652 50.87 4.11 5.38
CA ARG A 652 50.08 3.60 6.53
C ARG A 652 48.65 4.14 6.58
N ARG A 653 48.44 5.39 6.17
CA ARG A 653 47.09 6.00 6.11
C ARG A 653 46.30 5.43 4.93
N LEU A 654 46.97 5.20 3.80
CA LEU A 654 46.38 4.55 2.63
C LEU A 654 45.94 3.11 2.92
N LEU A 655 46.74 2.35 3.68
CA LEU A 655 46.37 0.99 4.05
C LEU A 655 45.09 0.96 4.91
N ASN A 656 44.95 1.88 5.87
CA ASN A 656 43.73 1.99 6.67
C ASN A 656 42.51 2.43 5.82
N ASP A 657 42.71 3.37 4.88
CA ASP A 657 41.67 3.80 3.94
C ASP A 657 41.22 2.60 3.06
N ILE A 658 42.16 1.80 2.55
CA ILE A 658 41.91 0.60 1.73
C ILE A 658 41.23 -0.50 2.55
N GLU A 659 41.67 -0.78 3.78
CA GLU A 659 41.04 -1.76 4.67
C GLU A 659 39.58 -1.38 4.97
N SER A 660 39.32 -0.09 5.22
CA SER A 660 37.97 0.42 5.45
C SER A 660 37.06 0.27 4.22
N ALA A 661 37.60 0.53 3.02
CA ALA A 661 36.88 0.38 1.77
C ALA A 661 36.65 -1.09 1.40
N ALA A 662 37.61 -1.98 1.70
CA ALA A 662 37.48 -3.42 1.54
C ALA A 662 36.41 -4.01 2.48
N ALA A 663 36.32 -3.52 3.71
CA ALA A 663 35.28 -3.92 4.65
C ALA A 663 33.86 -3.52 4.17
N GLN A 664 33.73 -2.41 3.45
CA GLN A 664 32.43 -1.96 2.92
C GLN A 664 31.91 -2.82 1.75
N ILE A 665 32.80 -3.39 0.93
CA ILE A 665 32.46 -4.23 -0.23
C ILE A 665 32.38 -5.73 0.09
N THR A 666 32.76 -6.14 1.30
CA THR A 666 32.77 -7.54 1.73
C THR A 666 31.71 -7.85 2.79
N ILE A 667 31.39 -9.13 2.92
CA ILE A 667 30.56 -9.74 3.96
C ILE A 667 31.47 -10.54 4.86
N MET A 668 31.26 -10.41 6.17
CA MET A 668 31.93 -11.21 7.19
C MET A 668 30.92 -12.13 7.88
N ILE A 669 31.03 -13.43 7.65
CA ILE A 669 30.28 -14.47 8.36
C ILE A 669 31.14 -14.91 9.54
N ARG A 670 30.69 -14.62 10.77
CA ARG A 670 31.37 -15.05 12.00
C ARG A 670 30.81 -16.38 12.49
N ILE A 671 31.70 -17.28 12.86
CA ILE A 671 31.33 -18.60 13.36
C ILE A 671 31.18 -18.53 14.88
N PRO A 672 30.07 -19.03 15.45
CA PRO A 672 29.85 -19.06 16.89
C PRO A 672 30.98 -19.77 17.63
N GLU A 673 31.39 -19.25 18.78
CA GLU A 673 32.51 -19.80 19.57
C GLU A 673 32.28 -21.26 19.99
N THR A 674 31.01 -21.67 20.15
CA THR A 674 30.60 -23.04 20.47
C THR A 674 30.85 -24.05 19.34
N LEU A 675 31.06 -23.57 18.11
CA LEU A 675 31.26 -24.40 16.91
C LEU A 675 32.69 -24.29 16.37
N LEU A 676 33.58 -23.59 17.06
CA LEU A 676 34.96 -23.38 16.60
C LEU A 676 35.80 -24.64 16.74
N VAL A 677 36.28 -25.15 15.61
CA VAL A 677 37.23 -26.26 15.59
C VAL A 677 38.67 -25.74 15.58
N ARG A 678 39.57 -26.39 16.34
CA ARG A 678 40.99 -26.01 16.41
C ARG A 678 41.63 -26.07 15.01
N GLY A 679 42.29 -24.99 14.61
CA GLY A 679 42.97 -24.89 13.31
C GLY A 679 42.09 -24.46 12.14
N ARG A 680 40.81 -24.17 12.36
CA ARG A 680 39.90 -23.63 11.34
C ARG A 680 39.64 -22.13 11.53
N SER A 681 39.25 -21.47 10.44
CA SER A 681 38.96 -20.05 10.36
C SER A 681 37.80 -19.68 11.28
N ARG A 682 37.89 -18.55 11.99
CA ARG A 682 36.82 -18.06 12.88
C ARG A 682 35.77 -17.23 12.15
N GLU A 683 36.12 -16.78 10.95
CA GLU A 683 35.33 -15.86 10.15
C GLU A 683 35.62 -16.11 8.67
N PHE A 684 34.60 -15.92 7.85
CA PHE A 684 34.66 -16.05 6.41
C PHE A 684 34.30 -14.72 5.76
N ILE A 685 35.21 -14.21 4.94
CA ILE A 685 35.07 -12.93 4.24
C ILE A 685 34.94 -13.20 2.74
N VAL A 686 33.84 -12.71 2.16
CA VAL A 686 33.51 -12.87 0.73
C VAL A 686 32.97 -11.54 0.20
N SER A 687 33.14 -11.27 -1.10
CA SER A 687 32.54 -10.08 -1.73
C SER A 687 31.00 -10.08 -1.64
N LYS A 688 30.42 -8.91 -1.37
CA LYS A 688 28.96 -8.68 -1.40
C LYS A 688 28.35 -9.06 -2.75
N ASN A 689 29.03 -8.76 -3.85
CA ASN A 689 28.51 -9.03 -5.20
C ASN A 689 28.52 -10.52 -5.54
N ASP A 690 29.50 -11.27 -5.03
CA ASP A 690 29.56 -12.72 -5.21
C ASP A 690 28.48 -13.43 -4.40
N MET A 691 28.27 -13.02 -3.15
CA MET A 691 27.20 -13.56 -2.30
C MET A 691 25.79 -13.23 -2.84
N LYS A 692 25.62 -12.18 -3.65
CA LYS A 692 24.34 -11.93 -4.37
C LYS A 692 24.07 -12.96 -5.47
N THR A 693 25.10 -13.54 -6.06
CA THR A 693 24.98 -14.43 -7.21
C THR A 693 24.66 -15.86 -6.79
N VAL A 694 23.52 -16.40 -7.23
CA VAL A 694 23.06 -17.77 -6.90
C VAL A 694 24.12 -18.82 -7.27
N VAL A 695 24.65 -18.73 -8.49
CA VAL A 695 25.66 -19.66 -9.02
C VAL A 695 26.92 -19.72 -8.16
N PHE A 696 27.34 -18.59 -7.57
CA PHE A 696 28.51 -18.57 -6.70
C PHE A 696 28.20 -19.23 -5.35
N ARG A 697 27.04 -18.95 -4.76
CA ARG A 697 26.59 -19.57 -3.51
C ARG A 697 26.46 -21.08 -3.66
N ASP A 698 25.81 -21.55 -4.72
CA ASP A 698 25.62 -23.00 -4.96
C ASP A 698 26.96 -23.73 -5.08
N LYS A 699 27.91 -23.15 -5.84
CA LYS A 699 29.25 -23.72 -6.01
C LYS A 699 30.06 -23.74 -4.71
N LEU A 700 29.96 -22.68 -3.91
CA LEU A 700 30.65 -22.58 -2.62
C LEU A 700 30.06 -23.58 -1.61
N SER A 701 28.74 -23.66 -1.52
CA SER A 701 28.03 -24.64 -0.68
C SER A 701 28.30 -26.07 -1.11
N GLU A 702 28.31 -26.36 -2.42
CA GLU A 702 28.64 -27.70 -2.94
C GLU A 702 30.06 -28.11 -2.55
N HIS A 703 31.02 -27.19 -2.55
CA HIS A 703 32.35 -27.49 -2.07
C HIS A 703 32.37 -27.86 -0.57
N PHE A 704 31.74 -27.05 0.29
CA PHE A 704 31.66 -27.38 1.71
C PHE A 704 30.89 -28.67 1.98
N ARG A 705 29.90 -29.01 1.14
CA ARG A 705 29.22 -30.32 1.17
C ARG A 705 30.15 -31.47 0.80
N LYS A 706 31.01 -31.29 -0.20
CA LYS A 706 32.06 -32.26 -0.55
C LYS A 706 33.05 -32.44 0.58
N GLU A 707 33.49 -31.35 1.21
CA GLU A 707 34.37 -31.40 2.39
C GLU A 707 33.68 -32.10 3.57
N ALA A 708 32.42 -31.77 3.86
CA ALA A 708 31.63 -32.43 4.92
C ALA A 708 31.49 -33.92 4.67
N SER A 709 31.38 -34.35 3.41
CA SER A 709 31.29 -35.77 3.07
C SER A 709 32.56 -36.58 3.43
N VAL A 710 33.71 -35.92 3.57
CA VAL A 710 34.98 -36.52 4.00
C VAL A 710 35.05 -36.65 5.53
N TYR A 711 34.45 -35.71 6.26
CA TYR A 711 34.49 -35.64 7.74
C TYR A 711 33.26 -36.24 8.44
N LYS A 712 32.52 -37.15 7.78
CA LYS A 712 31.28 -37.75 8.33
C LYS A 712 31.42 -38.38 9.72
N SER A 713 32.64 -38.78 10.11
CA SER A 713 32.93 -39.40 11.40
C SER A 713 33.26 -38.41 12.53
N ASP A 714 33.47 -37.13 12.22
CA ASP A 714 33.80 -36.09 13.21
C ASP A 714 32.59 -35.16 13.41
N PRO A 715 31.89 -35.25 14.56
CA PRO A 715 30.66 -34.49 14.81
C PRO A 715 30.92 -32.97 14.91
N ASP A 716 32.08 -32.55 15.43
CA ASP A 716 32.41 -31.14 15.63
C ASP A 716 32.72 -30.49 14.28
N MET A 717 33.45 -31.20 13.41
CA MET A 717 33.72 -30.77 12.03
C MET A 717 32.45 -30.73 11.18
N MET A 718 31.56 -31.72 11.34
CA MET A 718 30.26 -31.71 10.65
C MET A 718 29.38 -30.55 11.09
N ALA A 719 29.34 -30.23 12.39
CA ALA A 719 28.60 -29.08 12.91
C ALA A 719 29.15 -27.75 12.38
N TYR A 720 30.48 -27.61 12.33
CA TYR A 720 31.18 -26.46 11.75
C TYR A 720 30.83 -26.29 10.26
N LEU A 721 30.95 -27.34 9.46
CA LEU A 721 30.71 -27.28 8.01
C LEU A 721 29.23 -27.07 7.68
N ASN A 722 28.32 -27.71 8.42
CA ASN A 722 26.87 -27.52 8.25
C ASN A 722 26.43 -26.10 8.62
N PHE A 723 27.05 -25.48 9.64
CA PHE A 723 26.80 -24.08 9.96
C PHE A 723 27.16 -23.16 8.79
N ILE A 724 28.33 -23.37 8.18
CA ILE A 724 28.79 -22.58 7.03
C ILE A 724 27.86 -22.76 5.83
N ILE A 725 27.51 -24.01 5.49
CA ILE A 725 26.57 -24.30 4.40
C ILE A 725 25.23 -23.60 4.63
N LYS A 726 24.70 -23.67 5.86
CA LYS A 726 23.43 -23.04 6.22
C LYS A 726 23.48 -21.51 6.10
N GLU A 727 24.56 -20.88 6.57
CA GLU A 727 24.71 -19.43 6.45
C GLU A 727 24.92 -19.00 4.98
N ILE A 728 25.55 -19.81 4.13
CA ILE A 728 25.69 -19.51 2.70
C ILE A 728 24.37 -19.72 1.94
N ASP A 729 23.64 -20.81 2.18
CA ASP A 729 22.43 -21.17 1.44
C ASP A 729 21.21 -20.35 1.87
N PHE A 730 21.08 -20.07 3.16
CA PHE A 730 19.86 -19.50 3.75
C PHE A 730 20.11 -18.22 4.56
N GLY A 731 21.23 -18.16 5.27
CA GLY A 731 21.57 -17.03 6.16
C GLY A 731 22.12 -15.78 5.46
N TYR A 732 22.53 -15.90 4.19
CA TYR A 732 23.28 -14.89 3.46
C TYR A 732 22.57 -13.53 3.35
N THR A 733 21.23 -13.53 3.36
CA THR A 733 20.40 -12.31 3.31
C THR A 733 20.61 -11.40 4.51
N LYS A 734 21.00 -11.96 5.68
CA LYS A 734 21.32 -11.20 6.89
C LYS A 734 22.53 -10.28 6.70
N TYR A 735 23.46 -10.70 5.84
CA TYR A 735 24.73 -10.02 5.61
C TYR A 735 24.72 -9.11 4.38
N LEU A 736 23.66 -9.18 3.56
CA LEU A 736 23.48 -8.33 2.38
C LEU A 736 22.73 -7.03 2.65
N LYS A 737 22.15 -6.88 3.83
CA LYS A 737 21.58 -5.62 4.34
C LYS A 737 22.71 -4.69 4.80
#